data_AF-R6IMY9-F1
#
_entry.id   AF-R6IMY9-F1
#
_cell.length_a   1.000
_cell.length_b   1.000
_cell.length_c   1.000
_cell.angle_alpha   90.00
_cell.angle_beta   90.00
_cell.angle_gamma   90.00
#
_symmetry.space_group_name_H-M   'P 1'
#
loop_
_entity.id
_entity.type
_entity.pdbx_description
1 polymer ?
#
loop_
_entity_poly.entity_id
_entity_poly.type
_entity_poly.pdbx_seq_one_letter_code
_entity_poly.pdbx_strand_id
1 'polypeptide(L)'
;MSNVPKMFGSLVFNETVMKDRLPTATYKTFKNAVLKGEALDLPIANIIANAMKDWALEHGATHFTHWFQPMTGITAEKHESFIAPTADGRVIMDFSGKELIQGEPDASSFPSGGLRATFEARGYTAWDPTSYAFIKDGCLCIPTAFCSYTGEVLDKKAPLLRSMCCVDQAARRILALFGQATEKVVTTVGPEQEYFLVDKEMWEQRKDLVYTGRTLFGAKVPKGQEMEDHYFGIIKPRVLAFMKELDEELWKLGVLAKTEHNEVAPAQHELAPIFTTTNVASDHNQLTMEFMKRVALRHGLVCLLHEKPFAGVNGSGKHNNWSIATTEGDNLLNPGKEPHKNTRFLLFLAAIIKAVDEYQDLLRVSVASAGNDHRLGANEAPPAIVSVFLGTELTNILEAIEKGKQYNPDAAALLKLSGDVIPALTKDNTDRNRTSPFAFTGNKFEFRMLGSEFSIAGPNIVLNTIVAEALNQFADKLEKAADKDAAMKKLIKETIVKHKRIVFNGDGYTDAWVEEAKSRGLLNLKSTPEALPYMEAEKNIELFVKHGIFTAAEVRSRVEIMLEKYAKTINIEALTMLDMLYKDILPAAAAYTNDLLGNAAAKKDLGIKNCFEADLAAKISELTAKMYNSGEKLAKALKGAEKCVDMKAEANYYHDTVLKEMELLRSYADAAEELIGEDYLPYPTYGKLLYGVNN
;
A
#
# COMPACT_ATOMS: atom_id res chain seq x y z
N MET A 1 0.30 -13.82 31.18
CA MET A 1 0.24 -14.29 29.79
C MET A 1 -1.10 -13.89 29.23
N SER A 2 -1.14 -13.18 28.10
CA SER A 2 -2.36 -12.92 27.35
C SER A 2 -2.89 -14.25 26.79
N ASN A 3 -4.17 -14.54 27.00
CA ASN A 3 -4.82 -15.69 26.38
C ASN A 3 -5.31 -15.26 25.00
N VAL A 4 -4.46 -15.42 23.98
CA VAL A 4 -4.73 -14.98 22.61
C VAL A 4 -6.05 -15.54 22.07
N PRO A 5 -6.36 -16.85 22.21
CA PRO A 5 -7.66 -17.38 21.79
C PRO A 5 -8.88 -16.68 22.42
N LYS A 6 -8.79 -16.23 23.67
CA LYS A 6 -9.87 -15.48 24.35
C LYS A 6 -9.94 -14.02 23.90
N MET A 7 -8.80 -13.43 23.53
CA MET A 7 -8.68 -12.03 23.11
C MET A 7 -9.08 -11.84 21.65
N PHE A 8 -8.82 -12.85 20.81
CA PHE A 8 -8.98 -12.74 19.37
C PHE A 8 -10.42 -12.41 18.98
N GLY A 9 -10.61 -11.31 18.25
CA GLY A 9 -11.91 -10.82 17.80
C GLY A 9 -12.86 -10.42 18.94
N SER A 10 -12.36 -10.20 20.16
CA SER A 10 -13.17 -9.82 21.32
C SER A 10 -13.87 -8.46 21.17
N LEU A 11 -13.33 -7.58 20.33
CA LEU A 11 -13.93 -6.28 20.00
C LEU A 11 -14.60 -6.29 18.63
N VAL A 12 -15.04 -7.44 18.14
CA VAL A 12 -15.68 -7.60 16.82
C VAL A 12 -17.03 -8.28 16.96
N PHE A 13 -18.07 -7.73 16.34
CA PHE A 13 -19.40 -8.33 16.24
C PHE A 13 -19.42 -9.44 15.18
N ASN A 14 -18.60 -10.47 15.41
CA ASN A 14 -18.32 -11.57 14.49
C ASN A 14 -19.41 -12.66 14.49
N GLU A 15 -19.23 -13.73 13.70
CA GLU A 15 -20.19 -14.85 13.63
C GLU A 15 -20.53 -15.47 14.99
N THR A 16 -19.57 -15.58 15.90
CA THR A 16 -19.80 -16.18 17.22
C THR A 16 -20.74 -15.29 18.02
N VAL A 17 -20.43 -14.00 18.11
CA VAL A 17 -21.27 -13.00 18.80
C VAL A 17 -22.66 -12.94 18.17
N MET A 18 -22.75 -12.97 16.84
CA MET A 18 -24.02 -12.98 16.12
C MET A 18 -24.85 -14.24 16.42
N LYS A 19 -24.24 -15.43 16.48
CA LYS A 19 -24.95 -16.69 16.83
C LYS A 19 -25.47 -16.68 18.27
N ASP A 20 -24.71 -16.07 19.17
CA ASP A 20 -25.06 -16.00 20.60
C ASP A 20 -26.19 -15.00 20.86
N ARG A 21 -26.28 -13.92 20.06
CA ARG A 21 -27.20 -12.80 20.31
C ARG A 21 -28.40 -12.73 19.37
N LEU A 22 -28.28 -13.18 18.13
CA LEU A 22 -29.36 -13.07 17.15
C LEU A 22 -30.26 -14.32 17.21
N PRO A 23 -31.57 -14.16 16.97
CA PRO A 23 -32.45 -15.30 16.72
C PRO A 23 -31.89 -16.16 15.57
N THR A 24 -31.95 -17.49 15.71
CA THR A 24 -31.37 -18.43 14.73
C THR A 24 -31.86 -18.20 13.30
N ALA A 25 -33.14 -17.83 13.13
CA ALA A 25 -33.71 -17.50 11.83
C ALA A 25 -33.06 -16.22 11.24
N THR A 26 -32.93 -15.16 12.04
CA THR A 26 -32.30 -13.90 11.64
C THR A 26 -30.85 -14.11 11.21
N TYR A 27 -30.05 -14.85 12.00
CA TYR A 27 -28.66 -15.14 11.64
C TYR A 27 -28.55 -15.92 10.32
N LYS A 28 -29.40 -16.94 10.10
CA LYS A 28 -29.41 -17.70 8.84
C LYS A 28 -29.78 -16.83 7.65
N THR A 29 -30.79 -15.97 7.78
CA THR A 29 -31.19 -15.06 6.69
C THR A 29 -30.09 -14.04 6.39
N PHE A 30 -29.49 -13.45 7.43
CA PHE A 30 -28.33 -12.55 7.26
C PHE A 30 -27.18 -13.24 6.53
N LYS A 31 -26.77 -14.44 6.98
CA LYS A 31 -25.68 -15.19 6.36
C LYS A 31 -25.95 -15.53 4.89
N ASN A 32 -27.18 -15.95 4.58
CA ASN A 32 -27.59 -16.23 3.21
C ASN A 32 -27.58 -14.98 2.33
N ALA A 33 -28.05 -13.84 2.85
CA ALA A 33 -28.03 -12.57 2.13
C ALA A 33 -26.59 -12.13 1.82
N VAL A 34 -25.68 -12.22 2.80
CA VAL A 34 -24.24 -11.91 2.62
C VAL A 34 -23.58 -12.84 1.59
N LEU A 35 -23.89 -14.14 1.65
CA LEU A 35 -23.33 -15.12 0.72
C LEU A 35 -23.77 -14.83 -0.72
N LYS A 36 -25.08 -14.61 -0.92
CA LYS A 36 -25.70 -14.34 -2.23
C LYS A 36 -25.52 -12.90 -2.73
N GLY A 37 -25.14 -11.97 -1.87
CA GLY A 37 -25.08 -10.54 -2.21
C GLY A 37 -26.45 -9.89 -2.34
N GLU A 38 -27.43 -10.34 -1.56
CA GLU A 38 -28.80 -9.81 -1.54
C GLU A 38 -28.95 -8.69 -0.49
N ALA A 39 -29.86 -7.74 -0.74
CA ALA A 39 -30.15 -6.67 0.21
C ALA A 39 -30.81 -7.21 1.48
N LEU A 40 -30.43 -6.66 2.63
CA LEU A 40 -31.07 -6.99 3.91
C LEU A 40 -32.40 -6.27 4.04
N ASP A 41 -33.42 -6.98 4.54
CA ASP A 41 -34.71 -6.36 4.85
C ASP A 41 -34.62 -5.51 6.14
N LEU A 42 -35.45 -4.46 6.21
CA LEU A 42 -35.45 -3.53 7.34
C LEU A 42 -35.82 -4.20 8.68
N PRO A 43 -36.79 -5.14 8.74
CA PRO A 43 -37.08 -5.89 9.97
C PRO A 43 -35.86 -6.63 10.54
N ILE A 44 -35.08 -7.34 9.70
CA ILE A 44 -33.86 -8.03 10.09
C ILE A 44 -32.80 -7.02 10.53
N ALA A 45 -32.64 -5.92 9.78
CA ALA A 45 -31.68 -4.88 10.15
C ALA A 45 -31.99 -4.25 11.51
N ASN A 46 -33.26 -4.05 11.88
CA ASN A 46 -33.64 -3.57 13.21
C ASN A 46 -33.26 -4.55 14.33
N ILE A 47 -33.39 -5.87 14.08
CA ILE A 47 -32.98 -6.90 15.06
C ILE A 47 -31.46 -6.87 15.22
N ILE A 48 -30.72 -6.78 14.11
CA ILE A 48 -29.25 -6.74 14.13
C ILE A 48 -28.77 -5.46 14.81
N ALA A 49 -29.33 -4.29 14.47
CA ALA A 49 -28.96 -3.01 15.05
C ALA A 49 -29.13 -3.02 16.58
N ASN A 50 -30.27 -3.48 17.09
CA ASN A 50 -30.48 -3.59 18.54
C ASN A 50 -29.46 -4.53 19.20
N ALA A 51 -29.23 -5.71 18.64
CA ALA A 51 -28.25 -6.65 19.19
C ALA A 51 -26.80 -6.11 19.15
N MET A 52 -26.46 -5.38 18.10
CA MET A 52 -25.14 -4.75 17.91
C MET A 52 -24.95 -3.60 18.90
N LYS A 53 -25.97 -2.76 19.12
CA LYS A 53 -25.99 -1.70 20.13
C LYS A 53 -25.81 -2.27 21.53
N ASP A 54 -26.62 -3.25 21.92
CA ASP A 54 -26.56 -3.84 23.26
C ASP A 54 -25.18 -4.47 23.52
N TRP A 55 -24.64 -5.19 22.54
CA TRP A 55 -23.26 -5.69 22.59
C TRP A 55 -22.23 -4.56 22.74
N ALA A 56 -22.39 -3.46 22.01
CA ALA A 56 -21.47 -2.33 22.07
C ALA A 56 -21.52 -1.61 23.44
N LEU A 57 -22.73 -1.41 23.99
CA LEU A 57 -22.94 -0.80 25.31
C LEU A 57 -22.31 -1.65 26.43
N GLU A 58 -22.41 -2.98 26.35
CA GLU A 58 -21.76 -3.89 27.30
C GLU A 58 -20.22 -3.78 27.29
N HIS A 59 -19.64 -3.38 26.16
CA HIS A 59 -18.21 -3.10 26.02
C HIS A 59 -17.87 -1.62 26.32
N GLY A 60 -18.82 -0.85 26.84
CA GLY A 60 -18.65 0.54 27.25
C GLY A 60 -18.72 1.54 26.09
N ALA A 61 -19.17 1.12 24.91
CA ALA A 61 -19.34 2.05 23.79
C ALA A 61 -20.50 3.03 24.07
N THR A 62 -20.29 4.30 23.75
CA THR A 62 -21.32 5.36 23.94
C THR A 62 -21.78 5.97 22.62
N HIS A 63 -21.02 5.72 21.56
CA HIS A 63 -21.21 6.25 20.23
C HIS A 63 -21.15 5.11 19.20
N PHE A 64 -21.65 5.40 18.01
CA PHE A 64 -21.41 4.64 16.79
C PHE A 64 -20.90 5.56 15.69
N THR A 65 -20.29 4.97 14.66
CA THR A 65 -19.85 5.68 13.47
C THR A 65 -19.95 4.77 12.27
N HIS A 66 -20.34 5.35 11.13
CA HIS A 66 -20.07 4.76 9.83
C HIS A 66 -18.59 4.97 9.52
N TRP A 67 -17.83 3.87 9.46
CA TRP A 67 -16.41 3.85 9.20
C TRP A 67 -16.19 3.58 7.71
N PHE A 68 -15.54 4.50 7.00
CA PHE A 68 -15.33 4.38 5.55
C PHE A 68 -13.96 4.91 5.14
N GLN A 69 -13.54 4.55 3.92
CA GLN A 69 -12.29 4.99 3.34
C GLN A 69 -12.53 5.93 2.14
N PRO A 70 -12.55 7.25 2.35
CA PRO A 70 -12.63 8.22 1.26
C PRO A 70 -11.36 8.23 0.39
N MET A 71 -11.39 9.01 -0.69
CA MET A 71 -10.27 9.13 -1.63
C MET A 71 -9.00 9.77 -1.06
N THR A 72 -9.01 10.27 0.18
CA THR A 72 -7.83 10.82 0.88
C THR A 72 -6.76 9.77 1.15
N GLY A 73 -7.15 8.49 1.28
CA GLY A 73 -6.26 7.37 1.57
C GLY A 73 -6.24 6.91 3.03
N ILE A 74 -6.83 7.70 3.93
CA ILE A 74 -7.07 7.36 5.34
C ILE A 74 -8.56 7.09 5.58
N THR A 75 -8.89 6.51 6.72
CA THR A 75 -10.27 6.26 7.15
C THR A 75 -10.91 7.53 7.71
N ALA A 76 -12.24 7.60 7.65
CA ALA A 76 -13.04 8.71 8.16
C ALA A 76 -14.18 8.20 9.05
N GLU A 77 -14.52 9.01 10.05
CA GLU A 77 -15.50 8.70 11.08
C GLU A 77 -16.29 9.95 11.46
N LYS A 78 -17.57 9.75 11.78
CA LYS A 78 -18.45 10.75 12.39
C LYS A 78 -19.14 10.07 13.57
N HIS A 79 -18.79 10.48 14.79
CA HIS A 79 -19.29 9.83 16.00
C HIS A 79 -20.66 10.38 16.37
N GLU A 80 -21.66 9.51 16.39
CA GLU A 80 -23.03 9.79 16.80
C GLU A 80 -23.32 9.03 18.08
N SER A 81 -23.89 9.70 19.09
CA SER A 81 -24.24 9.05 20.34
C SER A 81 -25.51 8.21 20.15
N PHE A 82 -25.61 7.07 20.82
CA PHE A 82 -26.85 6.30 20.91
C PHE A 82 -27.96 7.04 21.68
N ILE A 83 -27.68 8.20 22.26
CA ILE A 83 -28.63 8.92 23.10
C ILE A 83 -29.87 9.37 22.31
N ALA A 84 -31.05 8.96 22.77
CA ALA A 84 -32.33 9.38 22.21
C ALA A 84 -33.25 9.89 23.33
N PRO A 85 -33.78 11.12 23.23
CA PRO A 85 -34.74 11.64 24.19
C PRO A 85 -36.11 11.00 23.98
N THR A 86 -36.78 10.64 25.07
CA THR A 86 -38.17 10.19 25.05
C THR A 86 -39.13 11.34 25.34
N ALA A 87 -40.39 11.22 24.91
CA ALA A 87 -41.39 12.29 25.05
C ALA A 87 -41.68 12.71 26.51
N ASP A 88 -41.37 11.84 27.47
CA ASP A 88 -41.48 12.10 28.91
C ASP A 88 -40.21 12.73 29.52
N GLY A 89 -39.22 13.11 28.71
CA GLY A 89 -37.99 13.77 29.13
C GLY A 89 -36.90 12.84 29.69
N ARG A 90 -37.09 11.52 29.61
CA ARG A 90 -36.03 10.53 29.90
C ARG A 90 -35.12 10.36 28.69
N VAL A 91 -34.00 9.69 28.93
CA VAL A 91 -33.02 9.35 27.89
C VAL A 91 -32.96 7.83 27.79
N ILE A 92 -32.93 7.33 26.56
CA ILE A 92 -32.66 5.93 26.23
C ILE A 92 -31.46 5.83 25.29
N MET A 93 -30.92 4.62 25.16
CA MET A 93 -29.92 4.30 24.14
C MET A 93 -30.64 3.60 22.99
N ASP A 94 -30.70 4.24 21.83
CA ASP A 94 -31.37 3.74 20.63
C ASP A 94 -30.40 3.63 19.46
N PHE A 95 -30.67 2.66 18.59
CA PHE A 95 -29.94 2.45 17.35
C PHE A 95 -30.83 1.63 16.41
N SER A 96 -31.32 2.29 15.36
CA SER A 96 -32.28 1.70 14.45
C SER A 96 -31.61 0.96 13.29
N GLY A 97 -32.33 0.03 12.67
CA GLY A 97 -31.89 -0.62 11.44
C GLY A 97 -31.71 0.35 10.27
N LYS A 98 -32.39 1.51 10.31
CA LYS A 98 -32.20 2.58 9.31
C LYS A 98 -30.82 3.21 9.45
N GLU A 99 -30.44 3.55 10.68
CA GLU A 99 -29.12 4.10 10.99
C GLU A 99 -28.01 3.08 10.80
N LEU A 100 -28.29 1.78 10.95
CA LEU A 100 -27.34 0.72 10.61
C LEU A 100 -27.11 0.62 9.10
N ILE A 101 -28.18 0.61 8.30
CA ILE A 101 -28.07 0.40 6.84
C ILE A 101 -27.45 1.62 6.16
N GLN A 102 -27.80 2.82 6.61
CA GLN A 102 -27.45 4.06 5.91
C GLN A 102 -27.15 5.20 6.87
N GLY A 103 -26.04 5.91 6.59
CA GLY A 103 -25.70 7.18 7.23
C GLY A 103 -25.67 8.35 6.24
N GLU A 104 -25.64 9.56 6.78
CA GLU A 104 -25.54 10.83 6.02
C GLU A 104 -24.36 11.68 6.53
N PRO A 105 -23.16 11.53 5.95
CA PRO A 105 -22.04 12.44 6.17
C PRO A 105 -22.00 13.60 5.14
N ASP A 106 -21.16 14.60 5.42
CA ASP A 106 -20.82 15.65 4.45
C ASP A 106 -19.77 15.14 3.45
N ALA A 107 -20.13 15.13 2.16
CA ALA A 107 -19.25 14.77 1.04
C ALA A 107 -18.52 15.94 0.39
N SER A 108 -18.87 17.20 0.69
CA SER A 108 -18.23 18.37 0.07
C SER A 108 -16.80 18.60 0.55
N SER A 109 -16.50 18.18 1.78
CA SER A 109 -15.19 18.33 2.41
C SER A 109 -14.16 17.27 1.99
N PHE A 110 -14.58 16.23 1.26
CA PHE A 110 -13.68 15.20 0.75
C PHE A 110 -13.25 15.52 -0.70
N PRO A 111 -12.03 15.12 -1.11
CA PRO A 111 -11.59 15.28 -2.49
C PRO A 111 -12.62 14.65 -3.44
N SER A 112 -13.07 15.42 -4.43
CA SER A 112 -14.12 15.00 -5.37
C SER A 112 -13.76 15.24 -6.84
N GLY A 113 -12.62 15.88 -7.13
CA GLY A 113 -12.15 16.13 -8.51
C GLY A 113 -13.22 16.79 -9.38
N GLY A 114 -13.86 17.83 -8.84
CA GLY A 114 -14.91 18.58 -9.52
C GLY A 114 -16.27 17.88 -9.63
N LEU A 115 -16.44 16.64 -9.18
CA LEU A 115 -17.73 15.93 -9.23
C LEU A 115 -18.81 16.57 -8.34
N ARG A 116 -18.40 17.41 -7.38
CA ARG A 116 -19.29 18.06 -6.41
C ARG A 116 -18.92 19.51 -6.24
N ALA A 117 -19.91 20.40 -6.33
CA ALA A 117 -19.72 21.80 -5.98
C ALA A 117 -19.62 21.95 -4.45
N THR A 118 -18.85 22.93 -3.98
CA THR A 118 -18.61 23.17 -2.54
C THR A 118 -19.89 23.44 -1.74
N PHE A 119 -20.96 23.92 -2.38
CA PHE A 119 -22.25 24.14 -1.72
C PHE A 119 -23.15 22.88 -1.66
N GLU A 120 -22.78 21.78 -2.33
CA GLU A 120 -23.53 20.53 -2.36
C GLU A 120 -22.89 19.50 -1.41
N ALA A 121 -23.35 19.48 -0.16
CA ALA A 121 -22.69 18.76 0.92
C ALA A 121 -23.20 17.32 1.15
N ARG A 122 -24.43 16.96 0.79
CA ARG A 122 -25.02 15.66 1.22
C ARG A 122 -24.36 14.43 0.60
N GLY A 123 -23.81 13.50 1.38
CA GLY A 123 -23.35 12.18 0.91
C GLY A 123 -24.11 11.06 1.62
N TYR A 124 -23.88 9.82 1.20
CA TYR A 124 -24.48 8.64 1.84
C TYR A 124 -23.43 7.58 2.13
N THR A 125 -23.49 7.01 3.34
CA THR A 125 -22.78 5.78 3.67
C THR A 125 -23.74 4.61 3.65
N ALA A 126 -23.31 3.45 3.18
CA ALA A 126 -24.09 2.22 3.17
C ALA A 126 -23.31 1.10 3.85
N TRP A 127 -23.92 0.40 4.80
CA TRP A 127 -23.26 -0.70 5.51
C TRP A 127 -22.84 -1.83 4.57
N ASP A 128 -21.58 -2.25 4.73
CA ASP A 128 -21.03 -3.46 4.11
C ASP A 128 -21.15 -4.63 5.09
N PRO A 129 -22.15 -5.53 4.94
CA PRO A 129 -22.34 -6.65 5.85
C PRO A 129 -21.32 -7.78 5.64
N THR A 130 -20.43 -7.66 4.65
CA THR A 130 -19.36 -8.63 4.40
C THR A 130 -18.10 -8.35 5.24
N SER A 131 -18.06 -7.21 5.94
CA SER A 131 -17.05 -6.84 6.92
C SER A 131 -17.72 -6.59 8.27
N TYR A 132 -17.17 -7.17 9.36
CA TYR A 132 -17.82 -7.12 10.66
C TYR A 132 -17.66 -5.74 11.32
N ALA A 133 -18.72 -5.28 11.99
CA ALA A 133 -18.63 -4.14 12.89
C ALA A 133 -17.69 -4.46 14.06
N PHE A 134 -16.98 -3.44 14.53
CA PHE A 134 -15.99 -3.57 15.60
C PHE A 134 -16.06 -2.38 16.56
N ILE A 135 -15.46 -2.51 17.74
CA ILE A 135 -15.39 -1.43 18.71
C ILE A 135 -13.97 -0.89 18.74
N LYS A 136 -13.85 0.42 18.59
CA LYS A 136 -12.61 1.17 18.70
C LYS A 136 -12.87 2.41 19.55
N ASP A 137 -12.06 2.62 20.59
CA ASP A 137 -12.12 3.79 21.49
C ASP A 137 -13.51 4.08 22.09
N GLY A 138 -14.26 3.05 22.46
CA GLY A 138 -15.60 3.22 23.02
C GLY A 138 -16.63 3.70 21.98
N CYS A 139 -16.36 3.47 20.70
CA CYS A 139 -17.26 3.74 19.58
C CYS A 139 -17.48 2.46 18.76
N LEU A 140 -18.73 2.18 18.41
CA LEU A 140 -19.10 1.10 17.47
C LEU A 140 -18.82 1.57 16.04
N CYS A 141 -17.82 0.97 15.39
CA CYS A 141 -17.46 1.26 14.01
C CYS A 141 -18.15 0.29 13.06
N ILE A 142 -18.92 0.82 12.11
CA ILE A 142 -19.69 0.07 11.11
C ILE A 142 -19.00 0.25 9.74
N PRO A 143 -18.36 -0.78 9.17
CA PRO A 143 -17.71 -0.68 7.87
C PRO A 143 -18.72 -0.32 6.77
N THR A 144 -18.44 0.75 6.02
CA THR A 144 -19.38 1.27 5.02
C THR A 144 -18.71 1.64 3.70
N ALA A 145 -19.50 1.56 2.64
CA ALA A 145 -19.22 2.21 1.37
C ALA A 145 -19.74 3.66 1.39
N PHE A 146 -19.12 4.56 0.64
CA PHE A 146 -19.45 5.99 0.62
C PHE A 146 -19.61 6.55 -0.80
N CYS A 147 -20.73 7.24 -1.04
CA CYS A 147 -21.07 7.88 -2.31
C CYS A 147 -21.62 9.30 -2.14
N SER A 148 -21.62 10.06 -3.23
CA SER A 148 -22.24 11.37 -3.33
C SER A 148 -23.77 11.28 -3.27
N TYR A 149 -24.44 12.44 -3.23
CA TYR A 149 -25.90 12.53 -3.38
C TYR A 149 -26.42 11.96 -4.71
N THR A 150 -25.66 12.15 -5.79
CA THR A 150 -25.99 11.73 -7.16
C THR A 150 -25.54 10.30 -7.47
N GLY A 151 -24.85 9.64 -6.54
CA GLY A 151 -24.47 8.23 -6.62
C GLY A 151 -23.06 7.95 -7.13
N GLU A 152 -22.26 8.99 -7.41
CA GLU A 152 -20.84 8.81 -7.72
C GLU A 152 -20.08 8.28 -6.50
N VAL A 153 -19.14 7.39 -6.76
CA VAL A 153 -18.36 6.69 -5.74
C VAL A 153 -17.17 7.54 -5.30
N LEU A 154 -17.21 7.98 -4.04
CA LEU A 154 -16.22 8.85 -3.42
C LEU A 154 -15.30 8.11 -2.44
N ASP A 155 -15.25 6.79 -2.55
CA ASP A 155 -14.51 5.92 -1.64
C ASP A 155 -13.62 4.92 -2.39
N LYS A 156 -12.99 4.03 -1.61
CA LYS A 156 -12.23 2.88 -2.12
C LYS A 156 -12.95 1.55 -1.93
N LYS A 157 -13.97 1.47 -1.07
CA LYS A 157 -14.68 0.23 -0.74
C LYS A 157 -15.64 -0.18 -1.85
N ALA A 158 -16.51 0.72 -2.34
CA ALA A 158 -17.49 0.35 -3.34
C ALA A 158 -16.87 -0.18 -4.66
N PRO A 159 -15.80 0.43 -5.22
CA PRO A 159 -15.15 -0.10 -6.43
C PRO A 159 -14.46 -1.44 -6.16
N LEU A 160 -13.92 -1.64 -4.94
CA LEU A 160 -13.31 -2.90 -4.56
C LEU A 160 -14.35 -4.03 -4.55
N LEU A 161 -15.49 -3.82 -3.89
CA LEU A 161 -16.60 -4.78 -3.86
C LEU A 161 -17.12 -5.10 -5.27
N ARG A 162 -17.28 -4.08 -6.13
CA ARG A 162 -17.65 -4.26 -7.54
C ARG A 162 -16.62 -5.13 -8.27
N SER A 163 -15.33 -4.84 -8.13
CA SER A 163 -14.26 -5.62 -8.78
C SER A 163 -14.22 -7.08 -8.32
N MET A 164 -14.48 -7.35 -7.04
CA MET A 164 -14.55 -8.70 -6.50
C MET A 164 -15.74 -9.47 -7.08
N CYS A 165 -16.89 -8.80 -7.26
CA CYS A 165 -18.06 -9.37 -7.93
C CYS A 165 -17.76 -9.72 -9.40
N CYS A 166 -17.03 -8.87 -10.13
CA CYS A 166 -16.63 -9.15 -11.50
C CYS A 166 -15.76 -10.40 -11.61
N VAL A 167 -14.77 -10.56 -10.72
CA VAL A 167 -13.91 -11.77 -10.70
C VAL A 167 -14.72 -12.99 -10.31
N ASP A 168 -15.59 -12.90 -9.32
CA ASP A 168 -16.46 -14.00 -8.89
C ASP A 168 -17.26 -14.55 -10.08
N GLN A 169 -18.00 -13.69 -10.77
CA GLN A 169 -18.83 -14.08 -11.91
C GLN A 169 -17.99 -14.69 -13.04
N ALA A 170 -16.88 -14.05 -13.41
CA ALA A 170 -16.02 -14.52 -14.49
C ALA A 170 -15.35 -15.86 -14.15
N ALA A 171 -14.86 -16.04 -12.92
CA ALA A 171 -14.25 -17.27 -12.46
C ALA A 171 -15.26 -18.42 -12.38
N ARG A 172 -16.49 -18.17 -11.90
CA ARG A 172 -17.56 -19.19 -11.87
C ARG A 172 -17.93 -19.68 -13.26
N ARG A 173 -17.97 -18.81 -14.27
CA ARG A 173 -18.16 -19.21 -15.68
C ARG A 173 -17.07 -20.18 -16.15
N ILE A 174 -15.81 -19.88 -15.82
CA ILE A 174 -14.69 -20.77 -16.14
C ILE A 174 -14.79 -22.10 -15.39
N LEU A 175 -15.07 -22.10 -14.09
CA LEU A 175 -15.21 -23.31 -13.27
C LEU A 175 -16.34 -24.22 -13.77
N ALA A 176 -17.44 -23.64 -14.25
CA ALA A 176 -18.54 -24.39 -14.86
C ALA A 176 -18.09 -25.21 -16.09
N LEU A 177 -17.07 -24.75 -16.83
CA LEU A 177 -16.50 -25.51 -17.95
C LEU A 177 -15.75 -26.77 -17.50
N PHE A 178 -15.26 -26.79 -16.26
CA PHE A 178 -14.64 -27.96 -15.62
C PHE A 178 -15.64 -28.82 -14.83
N GLY A 179 -16.94 -28.53 -14.92
CA GLY A 179 -17.96 -29.22 -14.14
C GLY A 179 -17.92 -28.93 -12.64
N GLN A 180 -17.25 -27.85 -12.23
CA GLN A 180 -17.11 -27.44 -10.84
C GLN A 180 -18.13 -26.34 -10.54
N ALA A 181 -19.20 -26.68 -9.81
CA ALA A 181 -20.13 -25.70 -9.28
C ALA A 181 -19.61 -25.17 -7.94
N THR A 182 -19.55 -23.85 -7.79
CA THR A 182 -19.30 -23.17 -6.52
C THR A 182 -20.28 -22.00 -6.40
N GLU A 183 -20.72 -21.72 -5.19
CA GLU A 183 -21.63 -20.60 -4.95
C GLU A 183 -20.91 -19.26 -5.12
N LYS A 184 -19.63 -19.19 -4.75
CA LYS A 184 -18.86 -17.96 -4.75
C LYS A 184 -17.37 -18.20 -4.88
N VAL A 185 -16.73 -17.38 -5.71
CA VAL A 185 -15.28 -17.22 -5.79
C VAL A 185 -14.92 -15.88 -5.16
N VAL A 186 -13.86 -15.88 -4.36
CA VAL A 186 -13.33 -14.67 -3.71
C VAL A 186 -11.87 -14.50 -4.07
N THR A 187 -11.42 -13.25 -4.05
CA THR A 187 -9.99 -12.97 -4.02
C THR A 187 -9.53 -12.84 -2.57
N THR A 188 -8.27 -13.19 -2.32
CA THR A 188 -7.64 -13.13 -1.00
C THR A 188 -6.37 -12.33 -1.07
N VAL A 189 -6.05 -11.61 0.01
CA VAL A 189 -4.83 -10.80 0.12
C VAL A 189 -4.20 -10.96 1.50
N GLY A 190 -2.88 -11.17 1.53
CA GLY A 190 -2.03 -11.03 2.71
C GLY A 190 -1.03 -9.89 2.52
N PRO A 191 -1.29 -8.68 3.05
CA PRO A 191 -0.41 -7.54 2.86
C PRO A 191 0.76 -7.55 3.85
N GLU A 192 2.00 -7.58 3.38
CA GLU A 192 3.21 -7.41 4.20
C GLU A 192 3.44 -5.91 4.40
N GLN A 193 3.42 -5.41 5.63
CA GLN A 193 3.49 -3.98 5.94
C GLN A 193 4.86 -3.61 6.51
N GLU A 194 5.70 -2.96 5.70
CA GLU A 194 6.94 -2.37 6.17
C GLU A 194 6.73 -0.97 6.74
N TYR A 195 7.56 -0.58 7.71
CA TYR A 195 7.54 0.73 8.37
C TYR A 195 8.87 1.04 9.07
N PHE A 196 9.10 2.31 9.38
CA PHE A 196 10.18 2.74 10.27
C PHE A 196 9.64 3.17 11.64
N LEU A 197 10.42 2.96 12.69
CA LEU A 197 10.20 3.58 13.99
C LEU A 197 11.27 4.63 14.26
N VAL A 198 10.88 5.76 14.83
CA VAL A 198 11.81 6.80 15.31
C VAL A 198 11.45 7.21 16.71
N ASP A 199 12.44 7.64 17.48
CA ASP A 199 12.18 8.24 18.79
C ASP A 199 11.35 9.53 18.63
N LYS A 200 10.30 9.67 19.43
CA LYS A 200 9.35 10.78 19.31
C LYS A 200 10.01 12.14 19.56
N GLU A 201 10.90 12.25 20.54
CA GLU A 201 11.56 13.52 20.87
C GLU A 201 12.49 13.98 19.73
N MET A 202 13.13 13.02 19.06
CA MET A 202 13.94 13.30 17.87
C MET A 202 13.08 13.67 16.66
N TRP A 203 11.93 13.02 16.50
CA TRP A 203 10.97 13.34 15.44
C TRP A 203 10.40 14.75 15.61
N GLU A 204 10.06 15.18 16.82
CA GLU A 204 9.54 16.53 17.12
C GLU A 204 10.57 17.64 16.76
N GLN A 205 11.87 17.32 16.77
CA GLN A 205 12.95 18.24 16.36
C GLN A 205 13.16 18.31 14.83
N ARG A 206 12.45 17.50 14.04
CA ARG A 206 12.59 17.40 12.58
C ARG A 206 11.33 17.88 11.87
N LYS A 207 11.25 19.18 11.60
CA LYS A 207 10.09 19.79 10.88
C LYS A 207 9.76 19.07 9.57
N ASP A 208 10.79 18.62 8.84
CA ASP A 208 10.62 17.82 7.62
C ASP A 208 9.92 16.49 7.87
N LEU A 209 10.33 15.73 8.89
CA LEU A 209 9.62 14.51 9.28
C LEU A 209 8.19 14.77 9.78
N VAL A 210 7.99 15.87 10.52
CA VAL A 210 6.67 16.22 11.07
C VAL A 210 5.69 16.61 9.97
N TYR A 211 6.11 17.42 9.01
CA TYR A 211 5.23 17.96 7.97
C TYR A 211 5.12 17.07 6.74
N THR A 212 6.16 16.30 6.43
CA THR A 212 6.25 15.56 5.15
C THR A 212 6.35 14.05 5.33
N GLY A 213 6.59 13.56 6.56
CA GLY A 213 6.77 12.14 6.81
C GLY A 213 8.11 11.57 6.32
N ARG A 214 8.97 12.42 5.74
CA ARG A 214 10.32 12.05 5.26
C ARG A 214 11.34 13.13 5.56
N THR A 215 12.61 12.74 5.45
CA THR A 215 13.74 13.64 5.61
C THR A 215 14.07 14.35 4.29
N LEU A 216 14.09 15.68 4.32
CA LEU A 216 14.39 16.51 3.16
C LEU A 216 15.89 16.89 3.11
N PHE A 217 16.52 16.89 4.28
CA PHE A 217 17.96 17.01 4.49
C PHE A 217 18.47 15.86 5.36
N GLY A 218 19.75 15.53 5.26
CA GLY A 218 20.40 14.55 6.13
C GLY A 218 21.53 13.84 5.41
N ALA A 219 22.73 14.02 5.94
CA ALA A 219 23.94 13.35 5.45
C ALA A 219 23.87 11.82 5.70
N LYS A 220 24.53 11.07 4.82
CA LYS A 220 24.59 9.61 4.96
C LYS A 220 25.44 9.25 6.18
N VAL A 221 24.96 8.31 6.98
CA VAL A 221 25.70 7.77 8.12
C VAL A 221 26.84 6.85 7.69
N PRO A 222 27.95 6.78 8.45
CA PRO A 222 29.04 5.83 8.16
C PRO A 222 28.60 4.36 8.19
N LYS A 223 27.60 4.03 9.02
CA LYS A 223 26.94 2.73 9.06
C LYS A 223 25.45 2.94 8.82
N GLY A 224 25.01 2.81 7.58
CA GLY A 224 23.60 2.74 7.19
C GLY A 224 23.14 1.29 7.21
N GLN A 225 23.36 0.57 6.13
CA GLN A 225 22.93 -0.84 5.96
C GLN A 225 24.03 -1.73 5.38
N GLU A 226 25.27 -1.24 5.32
CA GLU A 226 26.41 -1.87 4.66
C GLU A 226 26.80 -3.24 5.25
N MET A 227 26.40 -3.50 6.50
CA MET A 227 26.73 -4.76 7.20
C MET A 227 25.66 -5.84 7.07
N GLU A 228 24.48 -5.52 6.51
CA GLU A 228 23.34 -6.45 6.38
C GLU A 228 22.97 -7.16 7.70
N ASP A 229 23.26 -6.54 8.85
CA ASP A 229 23.17 -7.15 10.18
C ASP A 229 21.83 -6.89 10.89
N HIS A 230 20.97 -6.08 10.28
CA HIS A 230 19.67 -5.73 10.84
C HIS A 230 18.56 -6.74 10.46
N TYR A 231 18.59 -7.27 9.22
CA TYR A 231 17.59 -8.20 8.72
C TYR A 231 17.57 -9.50 9.53
N PHE A 232 16.41 -9.83 10.13
CA PHE A 232 16.28 -10.91 11.12
C PHE A 232 17.26 -10.83 12.32
N GLY A 233 17.82 -9.65 12.56
CA GLY A 233 18.61 -9.36 13.74
C GLY A 233 17.75 -9.32 15.00
N ILE A 234 18.42 -9.14 16.14
CA ILE A 234 17.74 -9.07 17.45
C ILE A 234 16.83 -7.83 17.50
N ILE A 235 15.53 -8.05 17.71
CA ILE A 235 14.56 -6.98 17.98
C ILE A 235 14.86 -6.39 19.36
N LYS A 236 14.96 -5.08 19.44
CA LYS A 236 15.34 -4.37 20.67
C LYS A 236 14.18 -4.36 21.68
N PRO A 237 14.45 -4.33 23.00
CA PRO A 237 13.40 -4.43 24.02
C PRO A 237 12.27 -3.41 23.88
N ARG A 238 12.58 -2.14 23.56
CA ARG A 238 11.59 -1.08 23.37
C ARG A 238 10.70 -1.32 22.14
N VAL A 239 11.31 -1.71 21.02
CA VAL A 239 10.58 -2.09 19.79
C VAL A 239 9.72 -3.33 20.03
N LEU A 240 10.25 -4.33 20.72
CA LEU A 240 9.51 -5.55 21.06
C LEU A 240 8.30 -5.28 21.96
N ALA A 241 8.42 -4.32 22.89
CA ALA A 241 7.30 -3.89 23.73
C ALA A 241 6.18 -3.23 22.91
N PHE A 242 6.55 -2.38 21.94
CA PHE A 242 5.63 -1.80 20.96
C PHE A 242 4.94 -2.89 20.12
N MET A 243 5.72 -3.79 19.52
CA MET A 243 5.27 -4.89 18.68
C MET A 243 4.28 -5.80 19.40
N LYS A 244 4.62 -6.20 20.63
CA LYS A 244 3.73 -7.00 21.49
C LYS A 244 2.38 -6.33 21.74
N GLU A 245 2.38 -5.04 22.04
CA GLU A 245 1.13 -4.31 22.28
C GLU A 245 0.32 -4.13 20.99
N LEU A 246 1.00 -3.89 19.87
CA LEU A 246 0.37 -3.80 18.55
C LEU A 246 -0.34 -5.12 18.21
N ASP A 247 0.32 -6.26 18.40
CA ASP A 247 -0.28 -7.59 18.22
C ASP A 247 -1.53 -7.78 19.08
N GLU A 248 -1.47 -7.43 20.36
CA GLU A 248 -2.64 -7.55 21.26
C GLU A 248 -3.82 -6.67 20.82
N GLU A 249 -3.57 -5.45 20.36
CA GLU A 249 -4.62 -4.58 19.82
C GLU A 249 -5.21 -5.12 18.51
N LEU A 250 -4.36 -5.59 17.59
CA LEU A 250 -4.79 -6.14 16.31
C LEU A 250 -5.56 -7.46 16.47
N TRP A 251 -5.14 -8.33 17.40
CA TRP A 251 -5.87 -9.55 17.72
C TRP A 251 -7.25 -9.26 18.30
N LYS A 252 -7.42 -8.25 19.17
CA LYS A 252 -8.75 -7.84 19.67
C LYS A 252 -9.71 -7.47 18.54
N LEU A 253 -9.18 -6.87 17.48
CA LEU A 253 -9.91 -6.48 16.25
C LEU A 253 -10.03 -7.62 15.23
N GLY A 254 -9.58 -8.83 15.54
CA GLY A 254 -9.69 -9.99 14.65
C GLY A 254 -8.69 -10.03 13.49
N VAL A 255 -7.67 -9.15 13.51
CA VAL A 255 -6.57 -9.17 12.54
C VAL A 255 -5.63 -10.32 12.90
N LEU A 256 -5.33 -11.19 11.94
CA LEU A 256 -4.43 -12.34 12.12
C LEU A 256 -2.95 -11.94 12.01
N ALA A 257 -2.51 -10.94 12.80
CA ALA A 257 -1.10 -10.55 12.88
C ALA A 257 -0.25 -11.77 13.29
N LYS A 258 0.75 -12.11 12.47
CA LYS A 258 1.41 -13.43 12.53
C LYS A 258 2.92 -13.37 12.52
N THR A 259 3.48 -12.53 11.65
CA THR A 259 4.93 -12.42 11.47
C THR A 259 5.34 -10.98 11.73
N GLU A 260 6.41 -10.80 12.49
CA GLU A 260 7.08 -9.53 12.69
C GLU A 260 8.59 -9.75 12.73
N HIS A 261 9.35 -8.81 12.17
CA HIS A 261 10.81 -8.83 12.21
C HIS A 261 11.41 -7.47 11.89
N ASN A 262 12.72 -7.36 12.14
CA ASN A 262 13.54 -6.29 11.59
C ASN A 262 13.73 -6.48 10.08
N GLU A 263 13.65 -5.38 9.35
CA GLU A 263 13.93 -5.30 7.91
C GLU A 263 15.41 -4.95 7.64
N VAL A 264 15.78 -4.70 6.38
CA VAL A 264 17.19 -4.48 5.97
C VAL A 264 17.77 -3.17 6.53
N ALA A 265 17.03 -2.07 6.49
CA ALA A 265 17.54 -0.80 7.02
C ALA A 265 17.40 -0.73 8.56
N PRO A 266 18.29 -0.02 9.27
CA PRO A 266 18.15 0.18 10.70
C PRO A 266 16.83 0.88 11.03
N ALA A 267 16.21 0.45 12.14
CA ALA A 267 14.89 0.93 12.59
C ALA A 267 13.73 0.69 11.59
N GLN A 268 13.96 -0.10 10.54
CA GLN A 268 12.93 -0.61 9.65
C GLN A 268 12.42 -1.96 10.16
N HIS A 269 11.12 -2.18 10.10
CA HIS A 269 10.45 -3.38 10.55
C HIS A 269 9.35 -3.79 9.58
N GLU A 270 8.90 -5.04 9.68
CA GLU A 270 7.76 -5.57 8.93
C GLU A 270 6.76 -6.21 9.90
N LEU A 271 5.46 -6.08 9.57
CA LEU A 271 4.39 -6.90 10.13
C LEU A 271 3.55 -7.49 8.99
N ALA A 272 3.36 -8.81 9.00
CA ALA A 272 2.53 -9.51 8.03
C ALA A 272 1.41 -10.32 8.71
N PRO A 273 0.12 -10.04 8.40
CA PRO A 273 -0.99 -10.86 8.83
C PRO A 273 -1.22 -12.04 7.88
N ILE A 274 -1.90 -13.08 8.38
CA ILE A 274 -2.41 -14.15 7.51
C ILE A 274 -3.44 -13.56 6.54
N PHE A 275 -3.39 -14.00 5.28
CA PHE A 275 -4.33 -13.55 4.26
C PHE A 275 -5.79 -13.82 4.65
N THR A 276 -6.69 -12.97 4.16
CA THR A 276 -8.14 -13.15 4.25
C THR A 276 -8.78 -12.65 2.95
N THR A 277 -10.11 -12.65 2.86
CA THR A 277 -10.80 -12.08 1.69
C THR A 277 -10.34 -10.64 1.45
N THR A 278 -10.16 -10.26 0.18
CA THR A 278 -9.58 -8.95 -0.19
C THR A 278 -10.29 -7.77 0.48
N ASN A 279 -11.61 -7.85 0.63
CA ASN A 279 -12.40 -6.81 1.30
C ASN A 279 -12.00 -6.65 2.78
N VAL A 280 -12.02 -7.75 3.54
CA VAL A 280 -11.66 -7.76 4.96
C VAL A 280 -10.18 -7.44 5.15
N ALA A 281 -9.31 -7.93 4.26
CA ALA A 281 -7.88 -7.61 4.28
C ALA A 281 -7.63 -6.11 4.09
N SER A 282 -8.44 -5.45 3.25
CA SER A 282 -8.33 -3.99 3.03
C SER A 282 -8.70 -3.21 4.28
N ASP A 283 -9.79 -3.59 4.96
CA ASP A 283 -10.20 -2.97 6.21
C ASP A 283 -9.18 -3.22 7.33
N HIS A 284 -8.73 -4.47 7.46
CA HIS A 284 -7.70 -4.86 8.42
C HIS A 284 -6.39 -4.10 8.19
N ASN A 285 -5.96 -3.90 6.94
CA ASN A 285 -4.76 -3.12 6.65
C ASN A 285 -4.89 -1.65 7.09
N GLN A 286 -6.05 -1.03 6.93
CA GLN A 286 -6.29 0.33 7.45
C GLN A 286 -6.18 0.38 8.98
N LEU A 287 -6.79 -0.59 9.66
CA LEU A 287 -6.68 -0.71 11.11
C LEU A 287 -5.23 -0.96 11.54
N THR A 288 -4.50 -1.82 10.84
CA THR A 288 -3.07 -2.07 11.10
C THR A 288 -2.26 -0.78 11.01
N MET A 289 -2.39 -0.02 9.92
CA MET A 289 -1.66 1.24 9.75
C MET A 289 -2.03 2.29 10.81
N GLU A 290 -3.31 2.38 11.18
CA GLU A 290 -3.76 3.29 12.23
C GLU A 290 -3.18 2.89 13.60
N PHE A 291 -3.30 1.62 13.98
CA PHE A 291 -2.82 1.13 15.28
C PHE A 291 -1.29 1.14 15.37
N MET A 292 -0.57 0.91 14.28
CA MET A 292 0.89 1.11 14.25
C MET A 292 1.28 2.52 14.68
N LYS A 293 0.62 3.55 14.15
CA LYS A 293 0.88 4.96 14.53
C LYS A 293 0.48 5.23 15.97
N ARG A 294 -0.69 4.75 16.40
CA ARG A 294 -1.22 5.00 17.75
C ARG A 294 -0.43 4.31 18.85
N VAL A 295 -0.13 3.03 18.66
CA VAL A 295 0.64 2.24 19.63
C VAL A 295 2.06 2.78 19.72
N ALA A 296 2.69 3.17 18.60
CA ALA A 296 4.03 3.76 18.62
C ALA A 296 4.11 4.96 19.58
N LEU A 297 3.12 5.87 19.53
CA LEU A 297 3.08 7.05 20.41
C LEU A 297 2.99 6.68 21.89
N ARG A 298 2.32 5.57 22.26
CA ARG A 298 2.26 5.08 23.65
C ARG A 298 3.61 4.58 24.16
N HIS A 299 4.52 4.22 23.26
CA HIS A 299 5.89 3.78 23.54
C HIS A 299 6.95 4.89 23.32
N GLY A 300 6.51 6.15 23.19
CA GLY A 300 7.40 7.28 22.91
C GLY A 300 8.07 7.19 21.53
N LEU A 301 7.48 6.44 20.61
CA LEU A 301 7.97 6.25 19.25
C LEU A 301 7.00 6.90 18.25
N VAL A 302 7.46 7.13 17.03
CA VAL A 302 6.63 7.50 15.89
C VAL A 302 6.81 6.46 14.79
N CYS A 303 5.71 5.91 14.28
CA CYS A 303 5.70 5.00 13.14
C CYS A 303 5.60 5.80 11.84
N LEU A 304 6.62 5.67 11.00
CA LEU A 304 6.69 6.28 9.67
C LEU A 304 6.29 5.23 8.62
N LEU A 305 5.21 5.51 7.89
CA LEU A 305 4.70 4.68 6.80
C LEU A 305 5.04 5.25 5.41
N HIS A 306 5.81 6.33 5.34
CA HIS A 306 6.24 6.90 4.08
C HIS A 306 7.17 5.92 3.35
N GLU A 307 7.09 5.82 2.03
CA GLU A 307 7.82 4.80 1.25
C GLU A 307 9.34 4.99 1.26
N LYS A 308 9.80 6.23 1.49
CA LYS A 308 11.22 6.58 1.58
C LYS A 308 11.50 7.62 2.67
N PRO A 309 11.40 7.28 3.97
CA PRO A 309 11.58 8.25 5.05
C PRO A 309 13.01 8.77 5.14
N PHE A 310 13.99 7.92 4.80
CA PHE A 310 15.42 8.24 4.82
C PHE A 310 16.05 7.95 3.45
N ALA A 311 16.82 8.92 2.94
CA ALA A 311 17.60 8.72 1.71
C ALA A 311 18.81 7.78 1.95
N GLY A 312 19.23 7.05 0.93
CA GLY A 312 20.44 6.22 0.99
C GLY A 312 20.33 4.87 1.72
N VAL A 313 19.17 4.52 2.26
CA VAL A 313 18.85 3.20 2.85
C VAL A 313 17.63 2.56 2.16
N ASN A 314 17.25 1.33 2.49
CA ASN A 314 16.05 0.68 1.95
C ASN A 314 14.79 1.53 2.22
N GLY A 315 13.83 1.46 1.30
CA GLY A 315 12.52 2.09 1.48
C GLY A 315 11.51 1.09 2.03
N SER A 316 10.32 1.56 2.41
CA SER A 316 9.25 0.73 2.96
C SER A 316 8.20 0.40 1.89
N GLY A 317 8.07 -0.89 1.56
CA GLY A 317 7.05 -1.43 0.67
C GLY A 317 5.78 -1.92 1.38
N LYS A 318 4.78 -2.32 0.59
CA LYS A 318 3.66 -3.14 1.05
C LYS A 318 3.37 -4.27 0.09
N HIS A 319 3.95 -5.45 0.29
CA HIS A 319 3.76 -6.54 -0.66
C HIS A 319 2.33 -7.08 -0.62
N ASN A 320 1.66 -7.05 -1.75
CA ASN A 320 0.27 -7.48 -1.88
C ASN A 320 0.21 -8.91 -2.41
N ASN A 321 0.17 -9.89 -1.51
CA ASN A 321 0.06 -11.31 -1.83
C ASN A 321 -1.38 -11.68 -2.22
N TRP A 322 -1.70 -11.63 -3.51
CA TRP A 322 -3.03 -11.83 -4.07
C TRP A 322 -3.24 -13.25 -4.61
N SER A 323 -4.41 -13.83 -4.33
CA SER A 323 -4.85 -15.11 -4.91
C SER A 323 -6.36 -15.17 -5.14
N ILE A 324 -6.82 -16.17 -5.88
CA ILE A 324 -8.24 -16.45 -6.17
C ILE A 324 -8.60 -17.82 -5.61
N ALA A 325 -9.66 -17.90 -4.81
CA ALA A 325 -10.12 -19.15 -4.20
C ALA A 325 -11.64 -19.25 -4.17
N THR A 326 -12.18 -20.47 -4.14
CA THR A 326 -13.60 -20.68 -3.85
C THR A 326 -13.87 -20.51 -2.35
N THR A 327 -15.11 -20.22 -1.97
CA THR A 327 -15.50 -20.14 -0.54
C THR A 327 -15.32 -21.47 0.22
N GLU A 328 -15.23 -22.58 -0.50
CA GLU A 328 -14.98 -23.91 0.06
C GLU A 328 -13.48 -24.17 0.33
N GLY A 329 -12.60 -23.25 -0.06
CA GLY A 329 -11.16 -23.31 0.22
C GLY A 329 -10.28 -23.84 -0.92
N ASP A 330 -10.83 -24.03 -2.13
CA ASP A 330 -10.05 -24.44 -3.29
C ASP A 330 -9.32 -23.23 -3.91
N ASN A 331 -7.99 -23.22 -3.83
CA ASN A 331 -7.14 -22.18 -4.41
C ASN A 331 -6.93 -22.45 -5.90
N LEU A 332 -7.43 -21.55 -6.74
CA LEU A 332 -7.40 -21.68 -8.20
C LEU A 332 -6.01 -21.41 -8.81
N LEU A 333 -5.11 -20.81 -8.04
CA LEU A 333 -3.71 -20.57 -8.38
C LEU A 333 -2.76 -21.62 -7.81
N ASN A 334 -3.27 -22.70 -7.22
CA ASN A 334 -2.45 -23.82 -6.81
C ASN A 334 -2.08 -24.71 -8.03
N PRO A 335 -0.80 -24.82 -8.39
CA PRO A 335 -0.36 -25.64 -9.52
C PRO A 335 -0.58 -27.14 -9.29
N GLY A 336 -0.59 -27.59 -8.02
CA GLY A 336 -0.54 -29.00 -7.67
C GLY A 336 0.83 -29.62 -7.93
N LYS A 337 0.92 -30.96 -7.89
CA LYS A 337 2.18 -31.70 -8.08
C LYS A 337 2.66 -31.77 -9.53
N GLU A 338 1.73 -31.71 -10.49
CA GLU A 338 2.02 -31.82 -11.92
C GLU A 338 1.41 -30.62 -12.67
N PRO A 339 1.98 -29.41 -12.54
CA PRO A 339 1.43 -28.18 -13.11
C PRO A 339 1.13 -28.27 -14.61
N HIS A 340 1.99 -28.96 -15.37
CA HIS A 340 1.84 -29.14 -16.81
C HIS A 340 0.58 -29.94 -17.23
N LYS A 341 -0.03 -30.71 -16.30
CA LYS A 341 -1.29 -31.43 -16.53
C LYS A 341 -2.51 -30.67 -16.02
N ASN A 342 -2.30 -29.67 -15.15
CA ASN A 342 -3.36 -28.91 -14.50
C ASN A 342 -3.91 -27.82 -15.44
N THR A 343 -4.77 -28.22 -16.36
CA THR A 343 -5.33 -27.32 -17.39
C THR A 343 -6.10 -26.15 -16.77
N ARG A 344 -6.79 -26.36 -15.63
CA ARG A 344 -7.48 -25.29 -14.89
C ARG A 344 -6.49 -24.22 -14.43
N PHE A 345 -5.45 -24.62 -13.71
CA PHE A 345 -4.40 -23.71 -13.27
C PHE A 345 -3.75 -22.97 -14.45
N LEU A 346 -3.38 -23.69 -15.52
CA LEU A 346 -2.76 -23.09 -16.70
C LEU A 346 -3.67 -22.08 -17.40
N LEU A 347 -4.99 -22.30 -17.39
CA LEU A 347 -5.95 -21.36 -17.95
C LEU A 347 -6.04 -20.06 -17.12
N PHE A 348 -6.10 -20.17 -15.79
CA PHE A 348 -6.06 -19.01 -14.89
C PHE A 348 -4.72 -18.26 -14.99
N LEU A 349 -3.60 -18.99 -15.03
CA LEU A 349 -2.27 -18.42 -15.20
C LEU A 349 -2.16 -17.65 -16.52
N ALA A 350 -2.61 -18.24 -17.64
CA ALA A 350 -2.62 -17.57 -18.93
C ALA A 350 -3.51 -16.32 -18.93
N ALA A 351 -4.68 -16.36 -18.27
CA ALA A 351 -5.55 -15.20 -18.13
C ALA A 351 -4.87 -14.07 -17.34
N ILE A 352 -4.17 -14.38 -16.26
CA ILE A 352 -3.42 -13.40 -15.47
C ILE A 352 -2.27 -12.79 -16.28
N ILE A 353 -1.47 -13.60 -16.98
CA ILE A 353 -0.38 -13.11 -17.84
C ILE A 353 -0.93 -12.16 -18.91
N LYS A 354 -2.04 -12.54 -19.57
CA LYS A 354 -2.73 -11.69 -20.53
C LYS A 354 -3.20 -10.37 -19.90
N ALA A 355 -3.82 -10.43 -18.73
CA ALA A 355 -4.35 -9.27 -18.04
C ALA A 355 -3.23 -8.27 -17.68
N VAL A 356 -2.13 -8.76 -17.14
CA VAL A 356 -0.96 -7.93 -16.78
C VAL A 356 -0.32 -7.33 -18.04
N ASP A 357 -0.18 -8.09 -19.12
CA ASP A 357 0.43 -7.59 -20.37
C ASP A 357 -0.40 -6.47 -21.04
N GLU A 358 -1.72 -6.65 -21.12
CA GLU A 358 -2.63 -5.68 -21.76
C GLU A 358 -2.86 -4.41 -20.93
N TYR A 359 -2.76 -4.51 -19.60
CA TYR A 359 -3.06 -3.45 -18.64
C TYR A 359 -1.90 -3.11 -17.70
N GLN A 360 -0.65 -3.30 -18.16
CA GLN A 360 0.56 -2.95 -17.41
C GLN A 360 0.61 -1.48 -16.98
N ASP A 361 0.02 -0.60 -17.78
CA ASP A 361 -0.18 0.82 -17.48
C ASP A 361 -1.05 1.01 -16.24
N LEU A 362 -2.23 0.37 -16.19
CA LEU A 362 -3.13 0.48 -15.03
C LEU A 362 -2.51 -0.07 -13.75
N LEU A 363 -1.73 -1.14 -13.82
CA LEU A 363 -1.01 -1.67 -12.65
C LEU A 363 0.01 -0.67 -12.12
N ARG A 364 0.77 -0.01 -13.00
CA ARG A 364 1.70 1.06 -12.61
C ARG A 364 0.98 2.29 -12.05
N VAL A 365 -0.16 2.67 -12.63
CA VAL A 365 -1.02 3.76 -12.13
C VAL A 365 -1.54 3.46 -10.73
N SER A 366 -1.90 2.21 -10.42
CA SER A 366 -2.51 1.81 -9.15
C SER A 366 -1.62 2.04 -7.91
N VAL A 367 -0.32 2.29 -8.13
CA VAL A 367 0.71 2.51 -7.10
C VAL A 367 1.43 3.86 -7.25
N ALA A 368 0.87 4.77 -8.04
CA ALA A 368 1.50 6.06 -8.35
C ALA A 368 1.27 7.11 -7.23
N SER A 369 2.36 7.61 -6.64
CA SER A 369 2.41 8.77 -5.74
C SER A 369 3.81 9.39 -5.74
N ALA A 370 3.90 10.62 -5.23
CA ALA A 370 5.18 11.26 -4.90
C ALA A 370 6.07 10.39 -3.99
N GLY A 371 5.53 9.86 -2.88
CA GLY A 371 6.31 9.04 -1.93
C GLY A 371 6.90 7.79 -2.58
N ASN A 372 6.08 7.04 -3.32
CA ASN A 372 6.52 5.78 -3.95
C ASN A 372 7.46 6.00 -5.15
N ASP A 373 7.42 7.16 -5.81
CA ASP A 373 8.40 7.53 -6.85
C ASP A 373 9.83 7.63 -6.28
N HIS A 374 9.99 7.96 -5.00
CA HIS A 374 11.29 7.92 -4.31
C HIS A 374 11.77 6.51 -3.94
N ARG A 375 10.89 5.50 -4.02
CA ARG A 375 11.17 4.13 -3.63
C ARG A 375 11.49 3.23 -4.82
N LEU A 376 10.65 3.25 -5.87
CA LEU A 376 10.73 2.31 -6.99
C LEU A 376 12.06 2.41 -7.75
N GLY A 377 12.62 1.25 -8.13
CA GLY A 377 13.82 1.15 -8.95
C GLY A 377 15.17 1.19 -8.22
N ALA A 378 15.17 1.12 -6.88
CA ALA A 378 16.39 1.06 -6.07
C ALA A 378 16.18 0.21 -4.81
N ASN A 379 17.26 -0.30 -4.21
CA ASN A 379 17.29 -0.92 -2.87
C ASN A 379 16.13 -1.89 -2.60
N GLU A 380 16.05 -2.98 -3.38
CA GLU A 380 15.02 -4.04 -3.30
C GLU A 380 13.59 -3.65 -3.72
N ALA A 381 13.31 -2.38 -4.04
CA ALA A 381 12.05 -2.00 -4.65
C ALA A 381 12.07 -2.26 -6.17
N PRO A 382 11.03 -2.86 -6.77
CA PRO A 382 11.01 -3.16 -8.20
C PRO A 382 11.08 -1.88 -9.06
N PRO A 383 11.61 -1.95 -10.29
CA PRO A 383 11.59 -0.83 -11.23
C PRO A 383 10.15 -0.51 -11.67
N ALA A 384 9.97 0.66 -12.29
CA ALA A 384 8.68 1.10 -12.83
C ALA A 384 8.19 0.31 -14.07
N ILE A 385 8.94 -0.70 -14.49
CA ILE A 385 8.62 -1.61 -15.59
C ILE A 385 7.86 -2.79 -15.04
N VAL A 386 6.56 -2.89 -15.32
CA VAL A 386 5.73 -4.02 -14.89
C VAL A 386 6.13 -5.28 -15.66
N SER A 387 6.42 -6.36 -14.93
CA SER A 387 6.74 -7.67 -15.50
C SER A 387 6.30 -8.79 -14.56
N VAL A 388 6.08 -9.98 -15.13
CA VAL A 388 5.65 -11.18 -14.41
C VAL A 388 6.84 -12.13 -14.22
N PHE A 389 7.13 -12.48 -12.97
CA PHE A 389 8.06 -13.56 -12.64
C PHE A 389 7.30 -14.85 -12.40
N LEU A 390 7.70 -15.94 -13.07
CA LEU A 390 7.06 -17.25 -12.91
C LEU A 390 8.00 -18.31 -12.32
N GLY A 391 9.30 -18.04 -12.33
CA GLY A 391 10.30 -19.02 -11.98
C GLY A 391 10.59 -20.03 -13.10
N THR A 392 11.63 -20.82 -12.91
CA THR A 392 12.19 -21.69 -13.97
C THR A 392 11.21 -22.76 -14.44
N GLU A 393 10.58 -23.50 -13.52
CA GLU A 393 9.68 -24.60 -13.87
C GLU A 393 8.48 -24.15 -14.70
N LEU A 394 7.74 -23.15 -14.23
CA LEU A 394 6.57 -22.65 -14.94
C LEU A 394 6.94 -22.02 -16.27
N THR A 395 8.05 -21.28 -16.35
CA THR A 395 8.54 -20.74 -17.63
C THR A 395 8.86 -21.86 -18.63
N ASN A 396 9.52 -22.94 -18.20
CA ASN A 396 9.80 -24.08 -19.06
C ASN A 396 8.51 -24.78 -19.52
N ILE A 397 7.49 -24.86 -18.67
CA ILE A 397 6.16 -25.38 -19.04
C ILE A 397 5.52 -24.49 -20.12
N LEU A 398 5.55 -23.16 -19.95
CA LEU A 398 5.01 -22.23 -20.95
C LEU A 398 5.74 -22.34 -22.29
N GLU A 399 7.08 -22.48 -22.27
CA GLU A 399 7.87 -22.70 -23.48
C GLU A 399 7.54 -24.03 -24.17
N ALA A 400 7.32 -25.10 -23.40
CA ALA A 400 6.92 -26.40 -23.93
C ALA A 400 5.56 -26.31 -24.63
N ILE A 401 4.59 -25.61 -24.01
CA ILE A 401 3.26 -25.36 -24.60
C ILE A 401 3.38 -24.56 -25.90
N GLU A 402 4.19 -23.49 -25.91
CA GLU A 402 4.46 -22.69 -27.11
C GLU A 402 5.04 -23.57 -28.24
N LYS A 403 6.10 -24.33 -27.94
CA LYS A 403 6.80 -25.18 -28.91
C LYS A 403 6.01 -26.44 -29.28
N GLY A 404 4.88 -26.72 -28.62
CA GLY A 404 4.10 -27.94 -28.81
C GLY A 404 4.86 -29.21 -28.41
N LYS A 405 5.78 -29.11 -27.45
CA LYS A 405 6.61 -30.21 -26.95
C LYS A 405 6.05 -30.73 -25.63
N GLN A 406 6.27 -32.01 -25.34
CA GLN A 406 6.00 -32.56 -24.03
C GLN A 406 7.01 -32.00 -23.02
N TYR A 407 6.51 -31.48 -21.90
CA TYR A 407 7.35 -31.10 -20.77
C TYR A 407 7.68 -32.34 -19.95
N ASN A 408 8.96 -32.56 -19.67
CA ASN A 408 9.43 -33.62 -18.78
C ASN A 408 10.02 -32.94 -17.52
N PRO A 409 9.42 -33.16 -16.33
CA PRO A 409 9.93 -32.57 -15.11
C PRO A 409 11.28 -33.19 -14.72
N ASP A 410 12.18 -32.37 -14.19
CA ASP A 410 13.41 -32.85 -13.58
C ASP A 410 13.12 -33.55 -12.24
N ALA A 411 14.00 -34.47 -11.82
CA ALA A 411 13.88 -35.09 -10.50
C ALA A 411 14.10 -34.04 -9.40
N ALA A 412 13.31 -34.10 -8.33
CA ALA A 412 13.45 -33.20 -7.18
C ALA A 412 14.87 -33.28 -6.61
N ALA A 413 15.60 -32.17 -6.65
CA ALA A 413 16.95 -32.12 -6.14
C ALA A 413 16.95 -32.11 -4.61
N LEU A 414 17.73 -33.00 -4.00
CA LEU A 414 17.94 -33.03 -2.55
C LEU A 414 19.25 -32.33 -2.21
N LEU A 415 19.18 -31.35 -1.30
CA LEU A 415 20.34 -30.63 -0.77
C LEU A 415 20.74 -31.25 0.56
N LYS A 416 21.89 -31.94 0.56
CA LYS A 416 22.47 -32.53 1.76
C LYS A 416 23.48 -31.55 2.37
N LEU A 417 23.08 -30.86 3.44
CA LEU A 417 23.86 -29.79 4.09
C LEU A 417 24.94 -30.32 5.05
N SER A 418 24.75 -31.52 5.58
CA SER A 418 25.73 -32.21 6.43
C SER A 418 25.68 -33.71 6.13
N GLY A 419 26.36 -34.55 6.91
CA GLY A 419 26.14 -36.01 6.88
C GLY A 419 24.70 -36.39 7.25
N ASP A 420 24.50 -37.32 8.17
CA ASP A 420 23.15 -37.80 8.48
C ASP A 420 22.46 -37.01 9.62
N VAL A 421 23.07 -35.92 10.08
CA VAL A 421 22.59 -35.12 11.21
C VAL A 421 21.49 -34.14 10.80
N ILE A 422 21.63 -33.52 9.62
CA ILE A 422 20.64 -32.58 9.07
C ILE A 422 19.89 -33.30 7.96
N PRO A 423 18.55 -33.44 8.03
CA PRO A 423 17.75 -34.01 6.97
C PRO A 423 18.04 -33.33 5.62
N ALA A 424 18.10 -34.12 4.56
CA ALA A 424 18.23 -33.57 3.22
C ALA A 424 17.03 -32.65 2.94
N LEU A 425 17.32 -31.42 2.53
CA LEU A 425 16.29 -30.45 2.18
C LEU A 425 15.84 -30.72 0.75
N THR A 426 14.54 -30.70 0.51
CA THR A 426 14.01 -30.69 -0.85
C THR A 426 14.20 -29.30 -1.43
N LYS A 427 14.96 -29.19 -2.52
CA LYS A 427 15.13 -27.91 -3.22
C LYS A 427 13.81 -27.54 -3.90
N ASP A 428 13.36 -26.30 -3.69
CA ASP A 428 12.21 -25.76 -4.43
C ASP A 428 12.52 -25.67 -5.93
N ASN A 429 11.47 -25.80 -6.75
CA ASN A 429 11.60 -25.86 -8.21
C ASN A 429 12.03 -24.52 -8.86
N THR A 430 12.02 -23.43 -8.10
CA THR A 430 12.45 -22.11 -8.54
C THR A 430 13.06 -21.33 -7.39
N ASP A 431 14.05 -20.51 -7.70
CA ASP A 431 14.53 -19.46 -6.80
C ASP A 431 13.52 -18.30 -6.76
N ARG A 432 13.59 -17.45 -5.73
CA ARG A 432 12.76 -16.24 -5.62
C ARG A 432 13.49 -15.06 -6.25
N ASN A 433 12.78 -14.21 -6.98
CA ASN A 433 13.32 -12.97 -7.54
C ASN A 433 12.67 -11.78 -6.86
N ARG A 434 13.43 -11.05 -6.02
CA ARG A 434 12.96 -9.87 -5.27
C ARG A 434 12.75 -8.63 -6.15
N THR A 435 13.43 -8.55 -7.30
CA THR A 435 13.40 -7.37 -8.20
C THR A 435 12.16 -7.31 -9.10
N SER A 436 11.37 -8.40 -9.16
CA SER A 436 10.19 -8.46 -9.99
C SER A 436 8.98 -7.75 -9.36
N PRO A 437 8.25 -6.93 -10.14
CA PRO A 437 7.01 -6.29 -9.73
C PRO A 437 5.89 -7.26 -9.32
N PHE A 438 5.68 -8.34 -10.10
CA PHE A 438 4.55 -9.26 -9.93
C PHE A 438 5.03 -10.71 -10.03
N ALA A 439 5.27 -11.33 -8.89
CA ALA A 439 5.95 -12.63 -8.82
C ALA A 439 5.01 -13.75 -8.38
N PHE A 440 4.98 -14.86 -9.13
CA PHE A 440 4.31 -16.07 -8.70
C PHE A 440 5.13 -16.74 -7.58
N THR A 441 4.54 -16.87 -6.39
CA THR A 441 5.21 -17.41 -5.19
C THR A 441 4.56 -18.72 -4.73
N GLY A 442 4.37 -19.64 -5.69
CA GLY A 442 3.97 -21.03 -5.47
C GLY A 442 2.47 -21.28 -5.57
N ASN A 443 1.62 -20.40 -5.03
CA ASN A 443 0.16 -20.55 -5.08
C ASN A 443 -0.61 -19.21 -5.04
N LYS A 444 0.10 -18.12 -5.32
CA LYS A 444 -0.37 -16.74 -5.28
C LYS A 444 0.59 -15.86 -6.06
N PHE A 445 0.17 -14.65 -6.39
CA PHE A 445 1.06 -13.62 -6.93
C PHE A 445 1.34 -12.57 -5.87
N GLU A 446 2.61 -12.18 -5.75
CA GLU A 446 3.08 -11.13 -4.87
C GLU A 446 3.32 -9.87 -5.70
N PHE A 447 2.53 -8.82 -5.45
CA PHE A 447 2.70 -7.52 -6.09
C PHE A 447 3.50 -6.57 -5.21
N ARG A 448 4.73 -6.25 -5.61
CA ARG A 448 5.73 -5.55 -4.77
C ARG A 448 5.84 -4.05 -5.00
N MET A 449 5.18 -3.52 -6.03
CA MET A 449 5.27 -2.10 -6.37
C MET A 449 4.46 -1.20 -5.43
N LEU A 450 3.57 -1.76 -4.61
CA LEU A 450 2.72 -0.98 -3.71
C LEU A 450 3.54 -0.33 -2.59
N GLY A 451 3.31 0.97 -2.38
CA GLY A 451 3.92 1.74 -1.30
C GLY A 451 3.35 1.44 0.08
N SER A 452 4.15 1.63 1.12
CA SER A 452 3.81 1.40 2.53
C SER A 452 2.71 2.31 3.08
N GLU A 453 2.44 3.49 2.50
CA GLU A 453 1.33 4.35 2.94
C GLU A 453 -0.01 3.98 2.27
N PHE A 454 0.02 3.32 1.13
CA PHE A 454 -1.17 3.11 0.31
C PHE A 454 -2.20 2.15 0.89
N SER A 455 -3.47 2.42 0.60
CA SER A 455 -4.51 1.39 0.69
C SER A 455 -4.29 0.27 -0.33
N ILE A 456 -4.40 -0.98 0.12
CA ILE A 456 -4.36 -2.14 -0.77
C ILE A 456 -5.59 -2.21 -1.69
N ALA A 457 -6.67 -1.48 -1.42
CA ALA A 457 -7.87 -1.47 -2.26
C ALA A 457 -7.56 -1.07 -3.72
N GLY A 458 -6.72 -0.05 -3.93
CA GLY A 458 -6.42 0.50 -5.25
C GLY A 458 -5.86 -0.55 -6.24
N PRO A 459 -4.70 -1.17 -5.93
CA PRO A 459 -4.15 -2.25 -6.74
C PRO A 459 -5.11 -3.42 -6.94
N ASN A 460 -5.87 -3.79 -5.91
CA ASN A 460 -6.79 -4.93 -6.01
C ASN A 460 -8.02 -4.62 -6.86
N ILE A 461 -8.52 -3.38 -6.89
CA ILE A 461 -9.57 -2.95 -7.85
C ILE A 461 -9.08 -3.22 -9.27
N VAL A 462 -7.85 -2.79 -9.59
CA VAL A 462 -7.26 -2.97 -10.92
C VAL A 462 -7.03 -4.45 -11.22
N LEU A 463 -6.30 -5.17 -10.35
CA LEU A 463 -5.99 -6.60 -10.51
C LEU A 463 -7.26 -7.44 -10.73
N ASN A 464 -8.27 -7.25 -9.88
CA ASN A 464 -9.53 -7.97 -10.01
C ASN A 464 -10.20 -7.65 -11.36
N THR A 465 -10.29 -6.37 -11.74
CA THR A 465 -10.97 -5.96 -12.97
C THR A 465 -10.27 -6.49 -14.24
N ILE A 466 -8.95 -6.38 -14.32
CA ILE A 466 -8.19 -6.82 -15.51
C ILE A 466 -8.23 -8.35 -15.66
N VAL A 467 -8.20 -9.08 -14.54
CA VAL A 467 -8.30 -10.56 -14.55
C VAL A 467 -9.73 -11.00 -14.89
N ALA A 468 -10.76 -10.33 -14.35
CA ALA A 468 -12.15 -10.59 -14.71
C ALA A 468 -12.40 -10.37 -16.21
N GLU A 469 -11.82 -9.33 -16.82
CA GLU A 469 -11.90 -9.11 -18.26
C GLU A 469 -11.28 -10.27 -19.05
N ALA A 470 -10.06 -10.70 -18.70
CA ALA A 470 -9.40 -11.81 -19.37
C ALA A 470 -10.18 -13.13 -19.23
N LEU A 471 -10.71 -13.42 -18.04
CA LEU A 471 -11.52 -14.61 -17.78
C LEU A 471 -12.85 -14.58 -18.55
N ASN A 472 -13.52 -13.43 -18.64
CA ASN A 472 -14.75 -13.29 -19.44
C ASN A 472 -14.48 -13.55 -20.92
N GLN A 473 -13.41 -12.97 -21.48
CA GLN A 473 -13.02 -13.23 -22.87
C GLN A 473 -12.69 -14.70 -23.13
N PHE A 474 -12.15 -15.41 -22.13
CA PHE A 474 -11.90 -16.85 -22.22
C PHE A 474 -13.21 -17.63 -22.18
N ALA A 475 -14.09 -17.33 -21.23
CA ALA A 475 -15.40 -17.95 -21.10
C ALA A 475 -16.23 -17.80 -22.38
N ASP A 476 -16.30 -16.59 -22.95
CA ASP A 476 -17.04 -16.28 -24.17
C ASP A 476 -16.60 -17.12 -25.38
N LYS A 477 -15.32 -17.48 -25.45
CA LYS A 477 -14.76 -18.35 -26.49
C LYS A 477 -15.00 -19.83 -26.21
N LEU A 478 -14.78 -20.26 -24.97
CA LEU A 478 -14.81 -21.68 -24.58
C LEU A 478 -16.23 -22.23 -24.43
N GLU A 479 -17.19 -21.42 -23.97
CA GLU A 479 -18.60 -21.82 -23.85
C GLU A 479 -19.22 -22.21 -25.19
N LYS A 480 -18.72 -21.64 -26.29
CA LYS A 480 -19.19 -21.89 -27.67
C LYS A 480 -18.46 -23.05 -28.36
N ALA A 481 -17.44 -23.63 -27.72
CA ALA A 481 -16.63 -24.68 -28.32
C ALA A 481 -17.33 -26.05 -28.26
N ALA A 482 -17.31 -26.79 -29.37
CA ALA A 482 -17.82 -28.16 -29.43
C ALA A 482 -16.94 -29.13 -28.61
N ASP A 483 -15.62 -29.00 -28.73
CA ASP A 483 -14.63 -29.69 -27.89
C ASP A 483 -13.95 -28.65 -26.98
N LYS A 484 -14.42 -28.60 -25.74
CA LYS A 484 -13.95 -27.62 -24.74
C LYS A 484 -12.50 -27.87 -24.34
N ASP A 485 -12.07 -29.13 -24.21
CA ASP A 485 -10.72 -29.47 -23.77
C ASP A 485 -9.68 -29.09 -24.84
N ALA A 486 -9.97 -29.40 -26.11
CA ALA A 486 -9.11 -28.99 -27.22
C ALA A 486 -9.08 -27.45 -27.36
N ALA A 487 -10.23 -26.79 -27.22
CA ALA A 487 -10.33 -25.33 -27.27
C ALA A 487 -9.55 -24.66 -26.12
N MET A 488 -9.59 -25.20 -24.91
CA MET A 488 -8.81 -24.69 -23.76
C MET A 488 -7.31 -24.77 -24.03
N LYS A 489 -6.81 -25.93 -24.46
CA LYS A 489 -5.37 -26.11 -24.76
C LYS A 489 -4.91 -25.17 -25.87
N LYS A 490 -5.73 -25.01 -26.92
CA LYS A 490 -5.47 -24.06 -28.01
C LYS A 490 -5.44 -22.62 -27.50
N LEU A 491 -6.43 -22.21 -26.72
CA LEU A 491 -6.53 -20.86 -26.17
C LEU A 491 -5.36 -20.52 -25.23
N ILE A 492 -4.97 -21.45 -24.36
CA ILE A 492 -3.81 -21.31 -23.48
C ILE A 492 -2.56 -21.06 -24.32
N LYS A 493 -2.31 -21.90 -25.34
CA LYS A 493 -1.16 -21.75 -26.23
C LYS A 493 -1.15 -20.41 -26.96
N GLU A 494 -2.26 -20.04 -27.59
CA GLU A 494 -2.38 -18.76 -28.31
C GLU A 494 -2.14 -17.56 -27.39
N THR A 495 -2.67 -17.63 -26.16
CA THR A 495 -2.49 -16.57 -25.15
C THR A 495 -1.03 -16.45 -24.74
N ILE A 496 -0.36 -17.56 -24.41
CA ILE A 496 1.05 -17.55 -24.00
C ILE A 496 1.90 -16.94 -25.12
N VAL A 497 1.72 -17.39 -26.36
CA VAL A 497 2.50 -16.86 -27.50
C VAL A 497 2.31 -15.36 -27.67
N LYS A 498 1.08 -14.86 -27.51
CA LYS A 498 0.75 -13.44 -27.68
C LYS A 498 1.26 -12.56 -26.52
N HIS A 499 1.23 -13.06 -25.29
CA HIS A 499 1.44 -12.26 -24.08
C HIS A 499 2.74 -12.56 -23.33
N LYS A 500 3.56 -13.53 -23.77
CA LYS A 500 4.83 -13.88 -23.10
C LYS A 500 5.84 -12.74 -22.95
N ARG A 501 5.69 -11.65 -23.71
CA ARG A 501 6.59 -10.48 -23.64
C ARG A 501 6.67 -9.88 -22.23
N ILE A 502 5.59 -9.99 -21.43
CA ILE A 502 5.51 -9.50 -20.05
C ILE A 502 6.28 -10.39 -19.06
N VAL A 503 6.61 -11.63 -19.43
CA VAL A 503 7.29 -12.59 -18.55
C VAL A 503 8.79 -12.31 -18.56
N PHE A 504 9.35 -12.08 -17.37
CA PHE A 504 10.77 -11.85 -17.18
C PHE A 504 11.25 -12.45 -15.85
N ASN A 505 12.25 -13.33 -15.93
CA ASN A 505 12.81 -14.02 -14.78
C ASN A 505 14.19 -13.52 -14.34
N GLY A 506 14.75 -12.53 -15.04
CA GLY A 506 16.10 -11.99 -14.78
C GLY A 506 16.12 -10.85 -13.77
N ASP A 507 17.27 -10.19 -13.64
CA ASP A 507 17.46 -9.04 -12.75
C ASP A 507 16.84 -7.77 -13.34
N GLY A 508 15.81 -7.26 -12.66
CA GLY A 508 15.06 -6.07 -13.05
C GLY A 508 15.83 -4.75 -12.92
N TYR A 509 16.99 -4.71 -12.27
CA TYR A 509 17.77 -3.48 -12.07
C TYR A 509 18.77 -3.18 -13.18
N THR A 510 19.01 -4.14 -14.07
CA THR A 510 20.04 -3.98 -15.09
C THR A 510 19.59 -3.03 -16.21
N ASP A 511 20.51 -2.20 -16.72
CA ASP A 511 20.27 -1.40 -17.93
C ASP A 511 19.91 -2.28 -19.14
N ALA A 512 20.44 -3.51 -19.16
CA ALA A 512 20.09 -4.52 -20.14
C ALA A 512 18.58 -4.84 -20.14
N TRP A 513 17.97 -4.96 -18.94
CA TRP A 513 16.52 -5.15 -18.83
C TRP A 513 15.74 -3.94 -19.32
N VAL A 514 16.20 -2.71 -19.05
CA VAL A 514 15.52 -1.48 -19.51
C VAL A 514 15.46 -1.44 -21.04
N GLU A 515 16.56 -1.72 -21.72
CA GLU A 515 16.60 -1.76 -23.19
C GLU A 515 15.81 -2.94 -23.76
N GLU A 516 15.89 -4.11 -23.12
CA GLU A 516 15.12 -5.28 -23.52
C GLU A 516 13.60 -5.04 -23.38
N ALA A 517 13.15 -4.52 -22.23
CA ALA A 517 11.76 -4.20 -21.96
C ALA A 517 11.21 -3.21 -23.00
N LYS A 518 11.99 -2.18 -23.35
CA LYS A 518 11.64 -1.23 -24.42
C LYS A 518 11.51 -1.92 -25.77
N SER A 519 12.44 -2.82 -26.13
CA SER A 519 12.37 -3.58 -27.39
C SER A 519 11.15 -4.52 -27.45
N ARG A 520 10.69 -5.01 -26.30
CA ARG A 520 9.47 -5.83 -26.13
C ARG A 520 8.18 -4.99 -26.15
N GLY A 521 8.28 -3.66 -26.10
CA GLY A 521 7.15 -2.74 -26.02
C GLY A 521 6.51 -2.64 -24.63
N LEU A 522 7.28 -2.94 -23.58
CA LEU A 522 6.86 -2.72 -22.19
C LEU A 522 7.08 -1.26 -21.80
N LEU A 523 6.16 -0.72 -21.00
CA LEU A 523 6.17 0.65 -20.52
C LEU A 523 7.15 0.81 -19.35
N ASN A 524 7.80 1.96 -19.30
CA ASN A 524 8.67 2.37 -18.18
C ASN A 524 8.24 3.76 -17.71
N LEU A 525 7.11 3.82 -17.00
CA LEU A 525 6.52 5.08 -16.53
C LEU A 525 7.14 5.43 -15.18
N LYS A 526 8.24 6.19 -15.21
CA LYS A 526 9.10 6.36 -14.04
C LYS A 526 8.45 7.20 -12.95
N SER A 527 7.67 8.20 -13.35
CA SER A 527 7.05 9.13 -12.41
C SER A 527 5.53 9.04 -12.39
N THR A 528 4.96 9.52 -11.30
CA THR A 528 3.51 9.62 -11.12
C THR A 528 2.87 10.51 -12.21
N PRO A 529 3.33 11.74 -12.49
CA PRO A 529 2.74 12.57 -13.54
C PRO A 529 2.79 11.93 -14.94
N GLU A 530 3.78 11.09 -15.22
CA GLU A 530 3.87 10.30 -16.45
C GLU A 530 2.85 9.14 -16.48
N ALA A 531 2.67 8.47 -15.34
CA ALA A 531 1.78 7.32 -15.23
C ALA A 531 0.29 7.69 -15.25
N LEU A 532 -0.13 8.70 -14.47
CA LEU A 532 -1.56 8.99 -14.23
C LEU A 532 -2.42 9.19 -15.49
N PRO A 533 -1.94 9.88 -16.55
CA PRO A 533 -2.72 10.06 -17.78
C PRO A 533 -3.13 8.75 -18.47
N TYR A 534 -2.41 7.64 -18.23
CA TYR A 534 -2.79 6.35 -18.79
C TYR A 534 -4.12 5.83 -18.23
N MET A 535 -4.53 6.25 -17.03
CA MET A 535 -5.84 5.87 -16.49
C MET A 535 -6.99 6.36 -17.38
N GLU A 536 -6.81 7.49 -18.06
CA GLU A 536 -7.79 8.09 -18.97
C GLU A 536 -7.71 7.57 -20.41
N ALA A 537 -6.77 6.65 -20.72
CA ALA A 537 -6.72 6.03 -22.02
C ALA A 537 -8.07 5.35 -22.32
N GLU A 538 -8.55 5.48 -23.57
CA GLU A 538 -9.88 5.02 -23.98
C GLU A 538 -10.13 3.55 -23.58
N LYS A 539 -9.14 2.67 -23.84
CA LYS A 539 -9.19 1.25 -23.43
C LYS A 539 -9.41 1.02 -21.92
N ASN A 540 -8.91 1.92 -21.09
CA ASN A 540 -8.94 1.80 -19.63
C ASN A 540 -10.24 2.36 -19.05
N ILE A 541 -10.74 3.46 -19.63
CA ILE A 541 -12.08 3.97 -19.32
C ILE A 541 -13.13 2.93 -19.72
N GLU A 542 -13.03 2.38 -20.94
CA GLU A 542 -13.94 1.34 -21.43
C GLU A 542 -13.93 0.11 -20.53
N LEU A 543 -12.75 -0.35 -20.07
CA LEU A 543 -12.62 -1.44 -19.12
C LEU A 543 -13.43 -1.17 -17.85
N PHE A 544 -13.20 -0.04 -17.19
CA PHE A 544 -13.87 0.25 -15.92
C PHE A 544 -15.39 0.45 -16.09
N VAL A 545 -15.82 1.11 -17.16
CA VAL A 545 -17.24 1.33 -17.47
C VAL A 545 -17.94 0.02 -17.79
N LYS A 546 -17.34 -0.83 -18.62
CA LYS A 546 -17.88 -2.15 -19.00
C LYS A 546 -18.14 -3.04 -17.79
N HIS A 547 -17.21 -3.04 -16.83
CA HIS A 547 -17.33 -3.82 -15.59
C HIS A 547 -18.12 -3.11 -14.49
N GLY A 548 -18.63 -1.90 -14.74
CA GLY A 548 -19.39 -1.12 -13.76
C GLY A 548 -18.56 -0.70 -12.53
N ILE A 549 -17.23 -0.66 -12.65
CA ILE A 549 -16.32 -0.28 -11.56
C ILE A 549 -16.39 1.22 -11.34
N PHE A 550 -16.17 1.97 -12.43
CA PHE A 550 -16.21 3.42 -12.48
C PHE A 550 -16.96 3.91 -13.71
N THR A 551 -17.59 5.07 -13.62
CA THR A 551 -18.01 5.86 -14.77
C THR A 551 -16.81 6.60 -15.37
N ALA A 552 -16.95 7.07 -16.62
CA ALA A 552 -15.91 7.87 -17.26
C ALA A 552 -15.64 9.20 -16.53
N ALA A 553 -16.63 9.76 -15.84
CA ALA A 553 -16.47 10.97 -15.02
C ALA A 553 -15.66 10.66 -13.74
N GLU A 554 -15.95 9.55 -13.07
CA GLU A 554 -15.22 9.10 -11.89
C GLU A 554 -13.75 8.80 -12.18
N VAL A 555 -13.43 8.25 -13.36
CA VAL A 555 -12.03 8.03 -13.77
C VAL A 555 -11.27 9.35 -13.89
N ARG A 556 -11.81 10.33 -14.62
CA ARG A 556 -11.17 11.63 -14.84
C ARG A 556 -10.98 12.40 -13.54
N SER A 557 -12.02 12.43 -12.70
CA SER A 557 -11.95 13.04 -11.36
C SER A 557 -10.83 12.44 -10.50
N ARG A 558 -10.64 11.12 -10.51
CA ARG A 558 -9.56 10.47 -9.76
C ARG A 558 -8.18 10.87 -10.26
N VAL A 559 -8.01 11.03 -11.58
CA VAL A 559 -6.75 11.48 -12.17
C VAL A 559 -6.44 12.91 -11.75
N GLU A 560 -7.42 13.81 -11.79
CA GLU A 560 -7.29 15.19 -11.32
C GLU A 560 -6.88 15.25 -9.84
N ILE A 561 -7.60 14.54 -8.95
CA ILE A 561 -7.30 14.49 -7.51
C ILE A 561 -5.87 14.00 -7.27
N MET A 562 -5.43 12.98 -8.02
CA MET A 562 -4.11 12.38 -7.81
C MET A 562 -2.98 13.27 -8.35
N LEU A 563 -3.18 13.97 -9.47
CA LEU A 563 -2.23 14.98 -9.97
C LEU A 563 -2.13 16.17 -9.01
N GLU A 564 -3.27 16.66 -8.51
CA GLU A 564 -3.32 17.74 -7.52
C GLU A 564 -2.63 17.34 -6.22
N LYS A 565 -2.89 16.12 -5.71
CA LYS A 565 -2.22 15.58 -4.52
C LYS A 565 -0.71 15.52 -4.73
N TYR A 566 -0.25 15.06 -5.90
CA TYR A 566 1.18 15.03 -6.23
C TYR A 566 1.81 16.42 -6.15
N ALA A 567 1.23 17.40 -6.85
CA ALA A 567 1.73 18.78 -6.85
C ALA A 567 1.76 19.38 -5.44
N LYS A 568 0.70 19.18 -4.66
CA LYS A 568 0.61 19.66 -3.27
C LYS A 568 1.65 19.02 -2.35
N THR A 569 1.88 17.72 -2.46
CA THR A 569 2.92 17.04 -1.67
C THR A 569 4.29 17.63 -1.94
N ILE A 570 4.71 17.73 -3.20
CA ILE A 570 6.02 18.30 -3.55
C ILE A 570 6.11 19.78 -3.17
N ASN A 571 5.03 20.55 -3.28
CA ASN A 571 4.99 21.93 -2.82
C ASN A 571 5.23 22.06 -1.31
N ILE A 572 4.56 21.24 -0.49
CA ILE A 572 4.75 21.24 0.98
C ILE A 572 6.20 20.85 1.33
N GLU A 573 6.76 19.86 0.63
CA GLU A 573 8.17 19.49 0.80
C GLU A 573 9.10 20.66 0.45
N ALA A 574 8.95 21.28 -0.71
CA ALA A 574 9.78 22.40 -1.14
C ALA A 574 9.68 23.61 -0.20
N LEU A 575 8.47 23.96 0.26
CA LEU A 575 8.27 25.04 1.23
C LEU A 575 8.93 24.72 2.58
N THR A 576 8.85 23.47 3.02
CA THR A 576 9.51 23.01 4.26
C THR A 576 11.03 23.06 4.11
N MET A 577 11.57 22.67 2.95
CA MET A 577 13.00 22.81 2.66
C MET A 577 13.48 24.24 2.75
N LEU A 578 12.75 25.19 2.17
CA LEU A 578 13.08 26.61 2.24
C LEU A 578 12.98 27.15 3.67
N ASP A 579 11.94 26.77 4.42
CA ASP A 579 11.80 27.17 5.82
C ASP A 579 13.00 26.72 6.66
N MET A 580 13.36 25.45 6.57
CA MET A 580 14.50 24.88 7.28
C MET A 580 15.83 25.46 6.81
N LEU A 581 15.99 25.70 5.50
CA LEU A 581 17.19 26.30 4.95
C LEU A 581 17.48 27.67 5.59
N TYR A 582 16.52 28.58 5.55
CA TYR A 582 16.74 29.96 5.98
C TYR A 582 16.69 30.13 7.50
N LYS A 583 15.86 29.36 8.21
CA LYS A 583 15.67 29.52 9.66
C LYS A 583 16.60 28.66 10.50
N ASP A 584 17.03 27.52 9.97
CA ASP A 584 17.74 26.51 10.77
C ASP A 584 19.17 26.29 10.22
N ILE A 585 19.32 25.88 8.95
CA ILE A 585 20.61 25.41 8.39
C ILE A 585 21.61 26.55 8.14
N LEU A 586 21.20 27.61 7.43
CA LEU A 586 22.10 28.75 7.14
C LEU A 586 22.59 29.46 8.42
N PRO A 587 21.71 29.75 9.42
CA PRO A 587 22.15 30.31 10.69
C PRO A 587 23.12 29.41 11.46
N ALA A 588 22.86 28.09 11.51
CA ALA A 588 23.74 27.13 12.15
C ALA A 588 25.15 27.10 11.51
N ALA A 589 25.19 27.03 10.17
CA ALA A 589 26.45 27.04 9.44
C ALA A 589 27.21 28.35 9.61
N ALA A 590 26.51 29.49 9.66
CA ALA A 590 27.12 30.80 9.89
C ALA A 590 27.70 30.91 11.32
N ALA A 591 26.98 30.43 12.33
CA ALA A 591 27.46 30.41 13.72
C ALA A 591 28.74 29.58 13.86
N TYR A 592 28.75 28.36 13.31
CA TYR A 592 29.95 27.52 13.36
C TYR A 592 31.13 28.12 12.59
N THR A 593 30.87 28.70 11.41
CA THR A 593 31.89 29.40 10.63
C THR A 593 32.48 30.58 11.38
N ASN A 594 31.66 31.36 12.10
CA ASN A 594 32.13 32.47 12.92
C ASN A 594 33.11 32.00 14.01
N ASP A 595 32.78 30.90 14.69
CA ASP A 595 33.62 30.38 15.78
C ASP A 595 34.94 29.79 15.24
N LEU A 596 34.91 29.13 14.08
CA LEU A 596 36.13 28.70 13.37
C LEU A 596 37.02 29.89 13.00
N LEU A 597 36.44 30.96 12.46
CA LEU A 597 37.20 32.16 12.08
C LEU A 597 37.78 32.89 13.30
N GLY A 598 37.02 32.97 14.40
CA GLY A 598 37.51 33.50 15.68
C GLY A 598 38.71 32.71 16.20
N ASN A 599 38.62 31.38 16.17
CA ASN A 599 39.71 30.48 16.57
C ASN A 599 40.94 30.63 15.64
N ALA A 600 40.72 30.71 14.32
CA ALA A 600 41.80 30.91 13.36
C ALA A 600 42.54 32.24 13.59
N ALA A 601 41.82 33.32 13.86
CA ALA A 601 42.40 34.62 14.18
C ALA A 601 43.22 34.58 15.49
N ALA A 602 42.66 34.03 16.56
CA ALA A 602 43.35 33.92 17.85
C ALA A 602 44.64 33.08 17.74
N LYS A 603 44.62 31.97 17.01
CA LYS A 603 45.80 31.14 16.77
C LYS A 603 46.87 31.85 15.94
N LYS A 604 46.46 32.61 14.94
CA LYS A 604 47.35 33.44 14.13
C LYS A 604 48.05 34.51 14.97
N ASP A 605 47.32 35.16 15.88
CA ASP A 605 47.88 36.16 16.80
C ASP A 605 48.90 35.57 17.77
N LEU A 606 48.73 34.30 18.16
CA LEU A 606 49.68 33.54 18.97
C LEU A 606 50.85 32.94 18.17
N GLY A 607 50.90 33.13 16.86
CA GLY A 607 51.96 32.60 15.99
C GLY A 607 51.88 31.09 15.71
N ILE A 608 50.74 30.45 15.97
CA ILE A 608 50.51 29.02 15.69
C ILE A 608 50.31 28.83 14.18
N LYS A 609 51.07 27.90 13.58
CA LYS A 609 51.03 27.59 12.12
C LYS A 609 50.21 26.33 11.84
N ASN A 610 49.71 26.19 10.61
CA ASN A 610 48.96 25.02 10.09
C ASN A 610 47.63 24.74 10.82
N CYS A 611 46.79 25.77 10.95
CA CYS A 611 45.47 25.68 11.58
C CYS A 611 44.43 25.24 10.54
N PHE A 612 43.64 24.21 10.84
CA PHE A 612 42.63 23.66 9.93
C PHE A 612 41.37 24.55 9.84
N GLU A 613 41.16 25.44 10.82
CA GLU A 613 39.93 26.20 10.99
C GLU A 613 39.62 27.13 9.82
N ALA A 614 40.63 27.82 9.28
CA ALA A 614 40.44 28.73 8.15
C ALA A 614 40.03 27.96 6.88
N ASP A 615 40.66 26.80 6.64
CA ASP A 615 40.34 25.94 5.49
C ASP A 615 38.94 25.33 5.61
N LEU A 616 38.56 24.88 6.81
CA LEU A 616 37.22 24.33 7.06
C LEU A 616 36.15 25.42 6.92
N ALA A 617 36.37 26.60 7.50
CA ALA A 617 35.47 27.75 7.36
C ALA A 617 35.26 28.16 5.90
N ALA A 618 36.32 28.14 5.08
CA ALA A 618 36.24 28.42 3.65
C ALA A 618 35.35 27.40 2.91
N LYS A 619 35.50 26.10 3.20
CA LYS A 619 34.67 25.03 2.61
C LYS A 619 33.19 25.20 2.96
N ILE A 620 32.88 25.45 4.24
CA ILE A 620 31.51 25.67 4.70
C ILE A 620 30.93 26.95 4.10
N SER A 621 31.72 28.01 3.99
CA SER A 621 31.32 29.27 3.32
C SER A 621 30.98 29.06 1.83
N GLU A 622 31.74 28.23 1.12
CA GLU A 622 31.45 27.89 -0.27
C GLU A 622 30.11 27.12 -0.38
N LEU A 623 29.91 26.12 0.48
CA LEU A 623 28.67 25.32 0.49
C LEU A 623 27.45 26.17 0.86
N THR A 624 27.56 27.04 1.87
CA THR A 624 26.46 27.94 2.26
C THR A 624 26.09 28.93 1.17
N ALA A 625 27.06 29.46 0.41
CA ALA A 625 26.79 30.29 -0.76
C ALA A 625 26.04 29.50 -1.85
N LYS A 626 26.42 28.24 -2.09
CA LYS A 626 25.70 27.35 -3.03
C LYS A 626 24.29 27.06 -2.55
N MET A 627 24.11 26.73 -1.26
CA MET A 627 22.81 26.50 -0.64
C MET A 627 21.89 27.71 -0.79
N TYR A 628 22.36 28.92 -0.46
CA TYR A 628 21.58 30.15 -0.58
C TYR A 628 21.11 30.38 -2.03
N ASN A 629 22.03 30.29 -2.99
CA ASN A 629 21.70 30.45 -4.41
C ASN A 629 20.73 29.38 -4.92
N SER A 630 20.85 28.14 -4.44
CA SER A 630 19.93 27.05 -4.77
C SER A 630 18.55 27.27 -4.14
N GLY A 631 18.49 27.78 -2.91
CA GLY A 631 17.25 28.18 -2.25
C GLY A 631 16.50 29.28 -3.01
N GLU A 632 17.21 30.32 -3.47
CA GLU A 632 16.63 31.38 -4.31
C GLU A 632 16.05 30.82 -5.62
N LYS A 633 16.75 29.87 -6.25
CA LYS A 633 16.25 29.18 -7.47
C LYS A 633 15.01 28.36 -7.17
N LEU A 634 14.99 27.58 -6.10
CA LEU A 634 13.84 26.80 -5.68
C LEU A 634 12.63 27.70 -5.37
N ALA A 635 12.83 28.79 -4.64
CA ALA A 635 11.77 29.77 -4.37
C ALA A 635 11.22 30.41 -5.65
N LYS A 636 12.08 30.67 -6.64
CA LYS A 636 11.66 31.16 -7.96
C LYS A 636 10.92 30.08 -8.76
N ALA A 637 11.34 28.82 -8.68
CA ALA A 637 10.67 27.69 -9.33
C ALA A 637 9.25 27.51 -8.77
N LEU A 638 9.05 27.60 -7.45
CA LEU A 638 7.71 27.54 -6.85
C LEU A 638 6.76 28.62 -7.38
N LYS A 639 7.23 29.87 -7.54
CA LYS A 639 6.45 30.94 -8.19
C LYS A 639 6.18 30.67 -9.68
N GLY A 640 6.97 29.81 -10.31
CA GLY A 640 6.76 29.35 -11.68
C GLY A 640 5.60 28.36 -11.78
N ALA A 641 5.41 27.49 -10.78
CA ALA A 641 4.33 26.50 -10.74
C ALA A 641 2.94 27.16 -10.72
N GLU A 642 2.80 28.31 -10.04
CA GLU A 642 1.55 29.10 -10.01
C GLU A 642 1.07 29.57 -11.38
N LYS A 643 1.93 29.52 -12.41
CA LYS A 643 1.62 29.95 -13.78
C LYS A 643 1.17 28.79 -14.67
N CYS A 644 1.15 27.57 -14.16
CA CYS A 644 0.67 26.41 -14.92
C CYS A 644 -0.84 26.52 -15.17
N VAL A 645 -1.25 26.12 -16.39
CA VAL A 645 -2.61 26.35 -16.89
C VAL A 645 -3.56 25.22 -16.47
N ASP A 646 -3.03 24.02 -16.26
CA ASP A 646 -3.80 22.84 -15.85
C ASP A 646 -3.01 21.97 -14.86
N MET A 647 -3.72 21.07 -14.17
CA MET A 647 -3.15 20.21 -13.12
C MET A 647 -2.06 19.26 -13.64
N LYS A 648 -2.14 18.82 -14.90
CA LYS A 648 -1.13 17.93 -15.49
C LYS A 648 0.17 18.71 -15.76
N ALA A 649 0.05 19.91 -16.31
CA ALA A 649 1.17 20.82 -16.52
C ALA A 649 1.81 21.22 -15.19
N GLU A 650 1.01 21.46 -14.15
CA GLU A 650 1.48 21.74 -12.80
C GLU A 650 2.25 20.55 -12.21
N ALA A 651 1.67 19.34 -12.21
CA ALA A 651 2.32 18.15 -11.69
C ALA A 651 3.63 17.81 -12.42
N ASN A 652 3.66 17.94 -13.75
CA ASN A 652 4.88 17.80 -14.55
C ASN A 652 5.92 18.87 -14.18
N TYR A 653 5.51 20.13 -13.96
CA TYR A 653 6.43 21.20 -13.58
C TYR A 653 7.07 20.94 -12.20
N TYR A 654 6.29 20.47 -11.22
CA TYR A 654 6.81 20.05 -9.92
C TYR A 654 7.84 18.92 -10.05
N HIS A 655 7.53 17.90 -10.85
CA HIS A 655 8.46 16.79 -11.10
C HIS A 655 9.73 17.22 -11.86
N ASP A 656 9.57 17.94 -12.97
CA ASP A 656 10.68 18.20 -13.90
C ASP A 656 11.57 19.37 -13.48
N THR A 657 11.06 20.29 -12.66
CA THR A 657 11.75 21.51 -12.26
C THR A 657 11.94 21.61 -10.75
N VAL A 658 10.85 21.62 -9.96
CA VAL A 658 10.92 21.87 -8.52
C VAL A 658 11.70 20.75 -7.81
N LEU A 659 11.41 19.49 -8.12
CA LEU A 659 12.06 18.36 -7.49
C LEU A 659 13.57 18.32 -7.78
N LYS A 660 13.99 18.67 -9.00
CA LYS A 660 15.43 18.77 -9.34
C LYS A 660 16.16 19.85 -8.55
N GLU A 661 15.52 21.00 -8.34
CA GLU A 661 16.10 22.08 -7.52
C GLU A 661 16.13 21.68 -6.04
N MET A 662 15.15 20.90 -5.55
CA MET A 662 15.17 20.32 -4.21
C MET A 662 16.35 19.35 -4.04
N GLU A 663 16.55 18.42 -4.99
CA GLU A 663 17.68 17.47 -4.97
C GLU A 663 19.04 18.20 -4.96
N LEU A 664 19.17 19.25 -5.78
CA LEU A 664 20.37 20.07 -5.82
C LEU A 664 20.63 20.79 -4.48
N LEU A 665 19.60 21.43 -3.92
CA LEU A 665 19.69 22.11 -2.63
C LEU A 665 20.09 21.12 -1.52
N ARG A 666 19.44 19.96 -1.49
CA ARG A 666 19.76 18.88 -0.55
C ARG A 666 21.23 18.47 -0.66
N SER A 667 21.75 18.27 -1.86
CA SER A 667 23.14 17.83 -2.05
C SER A 667 24.17 18.77 -1.40
N TYR A 668 23.92 20.09 -1.43
CA TYR A 668 24.80 21.07 -0.78
C TYR A 668 24.64 21.09 0.73
N ALA A 669 23.40 20.93 1.23
CA ALA A 669 23.12 20.88 2.66
C ALA A 669 23.69 19.62 3.31
N ASP A 670 23.50 18.46 2.68
CA ASP A 670 24.03 17.18 3.16
C ASP A 670 25.58 17.24 3.20
N ALA A 671 26.22 17.82 2.19
CA ALA A 671 27.68 18.03 2.18
C ALA A 671 28.16 19.03 3.26
N ALA A 672 27.33 20.02 3.63
CA ALA A 672 27.65 20.95 4.70
C ALA A 672 27.49 20.31 6.08
N GLU A 673 26.45 19.48 6.28
CA GLU A 673 26.19 18.75 7.52
C GLU A 673 27.39 17.87 7.92
N GLU A 674 28.05 17.21 6.97
CA GLU A 674 29.26 16.40 7.21
C GLU A 674 30.43 17.19 7.81
N LEU A 675 30.44 18.52 7.63
CA LEU A 675 31.54 19.40 8.05
C LEU A 675 31.21 20.25 9.28
N ILE A 676 29.94 20.31 9.68
CA ILE A 676 29.47 21.14 10.80
C ILE A 676 29.54 20.34 12.10
N GLY A 677 30.01 20.98 13.18
CA GLY A 677 30.04 20.35 14.50
C GLY A 677 28.63 20.01 15.01
N GLU A 678 28.48 18.84 15.64
CA GLU A 678 27.19 18.30 16.07
C GLU A 678 26.38 19.26 16.95
N ASP A 679 27.05 19.99 17.84
CA ASP A 679 26.41 20.96 18.75
C ASP A 679 25.77 22.16 18.03
N TYR A 680 26.15 22.42 16.77
CA TYR A 680 25.57 23.49 15.95
C TYR A 680 24.42 23.01 15.08
N LEU A 681 24.28 21.69 14.88
CA LEU A 681 23.24 21.16 14.00
C LEU A 681 21.87 21.37 14.65
N PRO A 682 20.91 22.00 13.93
CA PRO A 682 19.62 22.38 14.50
C PRO A 682 18.65 21.20 14.61
N TYR A 683 19.06 20.01 14.17
CA TYR A 683 18.23 18.83 14.13
C TYR A 683 19.02 17.53 14.35
N PRO A 684 18.37 16.43 14.79
CA PRO A 684 19.00 15.11 14.87
C PRO A 684 19.48 14.59 13.51
N THR A 685 20.74 14.16 13.45
CA THR A 685 21.32 13.51 12.27
C THR A 685 20.73 12.12 12.05
N TYR A 686 20.94 11.55 10.86
CA TYR A 686 20.52 10.18 10.57
C TYR A 686 21.10 9.16 11.55
N GLY A 687 22.31 9.39 12.08
CA GLY A 687 22.92 8.49 13.07
C GLY A 687 22.08 8.40 14.33
N LYS A 688 21.55 9.54 14.79
CA LYS A 688 20.62 9.58 15.93
C LYS A 688 19.28 8.95 15.59
N LEU A 689 18.71 9.25 14.42
CA LEU A 689 17.38 8.76 14.05
C LEU A 689 17.35 7.24 13.85
N LEU A 690 18.30 6.69 13.09
CA LEU A 690 18.35 5.28 12.72
C LEU A 690 18.79 4.35 13.87
N TYR A 691 19.55 4.87 14.83
CA TYR A 691 20.05 4.10 15.98
C TYR A 691 19.46 4.55 17.32
N GLY A 692 18.60 5.57 17.33
CA GLY A 692 18.01 6.14 18.55
C GLY A 692 16.89 5.29 19.16
N VAL A 693 16.25 4.43 18.38
CA VAL A 693 15.21 3.49 18.84
C VAL A 693 15.72 2.39 19.78
N ASN A 694 17.04 2.32 19.98
CA ASN A 694 17.71 1.29 20.77
C ASN A 694 17.66 1.53 22.29
N ASN A 695 17.32 2.75 22.73
CA ASN A 695 17.38 3.16 24.14
C ASN A 695 16.02 3.05 24.83
#